data_AF-A0A147KFW5-F1
#
_entry.id   AF-A0A147KFW5-F1
#
_cell.length_a   1.000
_cell.length_b   1.000
_cell.length_c   1.000
_cell.angle_alpha   90.00
_cell.angle_beta   90.00
_cell.angle_gamma   90.00
#
_symmetry.space_group_name_H-M   'P 1'
#
loop_
_entity.id
_entity.type
_entity.pdbx_description
1 polymer ?
#
loop_
_entity_poly.entity_id
_entity_poly.type
_entity_poly.pdbx_seq_one_letter_code
_entity_poly.pdbx_strand_id
1 'polypeptide(L)'
;MSDTTELHQDAAVGTQDTTASKVDVGDAAPPVGKSASTRSRSRSGGTGLAALKLTELQRLASDLGITGTGRMRKSDIIAAIEAKQGGPVSAPKTKTAKTSATESGTAAKEQEAPTAEAPAAEAAAPAADRAEQAERPERTRRSRSRRRGGEETAESQTAEGSDAAENAKQDPAASAAKSEDTAAQPAQGGTRERRRRNRNRDGSSGGGDQQSSQQQNGHKSENASGGGSGEDEDFGGGRRRGRRRDRRDRRNRERAEQEPVISEDDVLLPVAGILDILDNYAFVRTTGYLPGSNDVYVSLAQVRKYGLRKGDAITGAVRQPREGERREKFNALVRLDSVNGMPPERARNRPEFAKLVPLYPQERLRLETEPNILTTRIIDLISPIGKGQRGLIVSPPKAGKTMVLQAIANAITQNNPECHLMVVLVDERPEEVTDMQRTVKGEVIHSTFDRPAEDHTTVAELAIERAKRLVEMGLDVVVLLDSITRLGRAYNLSAPASGRILSGGVDSTALYPPKRFFGAARNIENGGSLTILATALVETGSRMDEVIFEEFKGTGNMELKLNRSLADKRLFPAVDIEASSTRKEEILLSSEELNIIWKLRRVLHALDAQQALELVLEKLKKTKSNAEFLLQIQKNAVGPND
;
A
#
# COMPACT_ATOMS: atom_id res chain seq x y z
N MET A 1 64.67 -19.02 -7.17
CA MET A 1 65.56 -20.11 -6.69
C MET A 1 65.30 -20.26 -5.21
N SER A 2 65.27 -21.49 -4.68
CA SER A 2 65.33 -21.88 -3.24
C SER A 2 64.26 -21.24 -2.33
N ASP A 3 63.36 -21.96 -1.65
CA ASP A 3 63.47 -23.22 -0.86
C ASP A 3 64.50 -23.14 0.29
N THR A 4 64.21 -23.53 1.54
CA THR A 4 62.95 -24.04 2.13
C THR A 4 62.54 -23.13 3.33
N THR A 5 62.10 -23.51 4.54
CA THR A 5 61.97 -24.78 5.28
C THR A 5 60.77 -24.71 6.26
N GLU A 6 60.40 -25.85 6.80
CA GLU A 6 59.14 -26.17 7.47
C GLU A 6 59.20 -26.14 9.01
N LEU A 7 58.02 -26.05 9.64
CA LEU A 7 57.60 -26.67 10.93
C LEU A 7 56.06 -26.42 11.02
N HIS A 8 55.20 -27.41 10.72
CA HIS A 8 54.54 -28.33 11.66
C HIS A 8 54.00 -27.68 12.96
N GLN A 9 52.78 -27.97 13.45
CA GLN A 9 51.97 -29.17 13.23
C GLN A 9 50.44 -28.96 13.33
N ASP A 10 49.74 -29.96 12.80
CA ASP A 10 48.31 -30.15 12.51
C ASP A 10 47.28 -30.08 13.66
N ALA A 11 46.03 -29.76 13.28
CA ALA A 11 44.81 -30.44 13.76
C ALA A 11 43.64 -30.17 12.79
N ALA A 12 42.93 -31.22 12.31
CA ALA A 12 41.91 -31.05 11.26
C ALA A 12 40.75 -32.07 11.32
N VAL A 13 39.58 -31.64 10.82
CA VAL A 13 38.38 -32.41 10.42
C VAL A 13 37.63 -33.20 11.50
N GLY A 14 36.29 -33.12 11.43
CA GLY A 14 35.36 -33.86 12.28
C GLY A 14 34.00 -34.09 11.61
N THR A 15 33.98 -34.56 10.36
CA THR A 15 32.77 -35.03 9.70
C THR A 15 32.44 -36.46 10.12
N GLN A 16 31.18 -36.73 10.46
CA GLN A 16 30.61 -38.07 10.50
C GLN A 16 29.29 -38.10 9.75
N ASP A 17 29.11 -39.16 8.97
CA ASP A 17 27.94 -39.47 8.16
C ASP A 17 27.62 -40.96 8.38
N THR A 18 26.40 -41.29 8.76
CA THR A 18 26.00 -42.67 9.10
C THR A 18 24.60 -43.00 8.60
N THR A 19 24.57 -43.55 7.39
CA THR A 19 23.79 -44.75 7.00
C THR A 19 22.29 -44.79 7.31
N ALA A 20 21.47 -44.80 6.26
CA ALA A 20 20.05 -45.11 6.33
C ALA A 20 19.77 -46.61 6.58
N SER A 21 18.64 -46.91 7.23
CA SER A 21 18.04 -48.25 7.28
C SER A 21 16.53 -48.15 7.04
N LYS A 22 16.00 -48.98 6.12
CA LYS A 22 14.55 -49.11 5.89
C LYS A 22 13.97 -50.17 6.83
N VAL A 23 12.78 -49.91 7.34
CA VAL A 23 11.79 -50.94 7.72
C VAL A 23 10.42 -50.49 7.19
N ASP A 24 9.61 -51.45 6.79
CA ASP A 24 8.24 -51.28 6.28
C ASP A 24 7.35 -52.36 6.91
N VAL A 25 6.02 -52.21 6.83
CA VAL A 25 4.98 -53.03 7.51
C VAL A 25 4.93 -52.79 9.05
N GLY A 26 3.76 -52.65 9.70
CA GLY A 26 2.41 -52.47 9.17
C GLY A 26 1.28 -52.79 10.18
N ASP A 27 0.10 -52.22 9.92
CA ASP A 27 -1.24 -52.62 10.39
C ASP A 27 -1.67 -52.38 11.88
N ALA A 28 -2.99 -52.53 12.09
CA ALA A 28 -3.72 -52.80 13.33
C ALA A 28 -3.90 -51.66 14.37
N ALA A 29 -4.91 -50.81 14.14
CA ALA A 29 -5.67 -50.14 15.20
C ALA A 29 -7.05 -50.82 15.40
N PRO A 30 -7.36 -51.43 16.57
CA PRO A 30 -8.70 -51.96 16.88
C PRO A 30 -9.66 -50.90 17.50
N PRO A 31 -11.00 -51.07 17.43
CA PRO A 31 -11.91 -49.92 17.29
C PRO A 31 -13.20 -49.96 18.17
N VAL A 32 -14.24 -49.24 17.72
CA VAL A 32 -15.67 -49.21 18.15
C VAL A 32 -15.99 -48.23 19.30
N GLY A 33 -17.04 -47.38 19.22
CA GLY A 33 -17.98 -47.09 18.12
C GLY A 33 -18.84 -45.83 18.44
N LYS A 34 -19.16 -44.97 17.46
CA LYS A 34 -20.40 -44.93 16.64
C LYS A 34 -21.62 -44.29 17.36
N SER A 35 -22.49 -43.48 16.74
CA SER A 35 -22.71 -43.16 15.31
C SER A 35 -23.32 -41.76 15.03
N ALA A 36 -23.14 -41.27 13.78
CA ALA A 36 -24.06 -40.48 12.93
C ALA A 36 -24.69 -39.12 13.43
N SER A 37 -25.17 -38.19 12.59
CA SER A 37 -25.32 -38.17 11.12
C SER A 37 -25.24 -36.76 10.48
N THR A 38 -24.74 -36.72 9.24
CA THR A 38 -25.14 -35.91 8.05
C THR A 38 -25.67 -34.44 8.10
N ARG A 39 -25.08 -33.63 7.19
CA ARG A 39 -25.63 -32.56 6.29
C ARG A 39 -25.34 -31.05 6.56
N SER A 40 -24.85 -30.44 5.47
CA SER A 40 -25.01 -29.05 4.98
C SER A 40 -24.48 -27.84 5.78
N ARG A 41 -23.74 -27.00 5.04
CA ARG A 41 -23.28 -25.64 5.38
C ARG A 41 -24.44 -24.69 5.74
N SER A 42 -24.26 -23.86 6.76
CA SER A 42 -24.65 -22.44 6.70
C SER A 42 -23.75 -21.60 7.63
N ARG A 43 -23.88 -20.27 7.60
CA ARG A 43 -22.97 -19.33 8.30
C ARG A 43 -23.51 -18.98 9.67
N SER A 44 -22.62 -18.93 10.68
CA SER A 44 -22.93 -18.27 11.96
C SER A 44 -22.98 -16.75 11.75
N GLY A 45 -24.19 -16.22 11.54
CA GLY A 45 -24.53 -14.84 11.83
C GLY A 45 -25.25 -14.80 13.18
N GLY A 46 -24.96 -13.81 14.02
CA GLY A 46 -25.47 -13.75 15.40
C GLY A 46 -26.98 -13.52 15.51
N THR A 47 -27.78 -14.58 15.42
CA THR A 47 -29.24 -14.55 15.64
C THR A 47 -29.59 -15.08 17.03
N GLY A 48 -29.99 -14.18 17.92
CA GLY A 48 -30.45 -14.49 19.27
C GLY A 48 -31.01 -13.25 19.95
N LEU A 49 -31.63 -13.41 21.12
CA LEU A 49 -32.32 -12.34 21.86
C LEU A 49 -31.40 -11.15 22.19
N ALA A 50 -30.09 -11.40 22.33
CA ALA A 50 -29.05 -10.37 22.47
C ALA A 50 -29.03 -9.33 21.33
N ALA A 51 -29.44 -9.67 20.11
CA ALA A 51 -29.42 -8.80 18.94
C ALA A 51 -30.64 -7.85 18.84
N LEU A 52 -31.79 -8.23 19.41
CA LEU A 52 -33.03 -7.45 19.37
C LEU A 52 -32.90 -6.12 20.15
N LYS A 53 -33.71 -5.11 19.82
CA LYS A 53 -33.79 -3.87 20.62
C LYS A 53 -34.54 -4.11 21.92
N LEU A 54 -34.31 -3.25 22.92
CA LEU A 54 -34.93 -3.38 24.24
C LEU A 54 -36.48 -3.30 24.18
N THR A 55 -37.04 -2.49 23.27
CA THR A 55 -38.49 -2.41 23.03
C THR A 55 -39.06 -3.69 22.38
N GLU A 56 -38.31 -4.30 21.46
CA GLU A 56 -38.66 -5.57 20.80
C GLU A 56 -38.64 -6.72 21.83
N LEU A 57 -37.65 -6.74 22.74
CA LEU A 57 -37.58 -7.68 23.86
C LEU A 57 -38.68 -7.48 24.91
N GLN A 58 -38.99 -6.24 25.28
CA GLN A 58 -40.10 -5.94 26.21
C GLN A 58 -41.45 -6.41 25.65
N ARG A 59 -41.66 -6.26 24.33
CA ARG A 59 -42.86 -6.79 23.66
C ARG A 59 -42.88 -8.32 23.68
N LEU A 60 -41.82 -8.98 23.22
CA LEU A 60 -41.73 -10.45 23.19
C LEU A 60 -41.89 -11.07 24.59
N ALA A 61 -41.31 -10.45 25.62
CA ALA A 61 -41.51 -10.84 27.01
C ALA A 61 -42.96 -10.63 27.50
N SER A 62 -43.63 -9.55 27.05
CA SER A 62 -45.04 -9.30 27.37
C SER A 62 -45.97 -10.31 26.69
N ASP A 63 -45.69 -10.67 25.43
CA ASP A 63 -46.41 -11.69 24.67
C ASP A 63 -46.23 -13.09 25.31
N LEU A 64 -45.08 -13.34 25.96
CA LEU A 64 -44.83 -14.52 26.81
C LEU A 64 -45.40 -14.39 28.23
N GLY A 65 -46.13 -13.32 28.57
CA GLY A 65 -46.71 -13.11 29.91
C GLY A 65 -45.66 -12.93 31.01
N ILE A 66 -44.62 -12.13 30.75
CA ILE A 66 -43.61 -11.70 31.73
C ILE A 66 -43.87 -10.22 32.05
N THR A 67 -44.39 -9.95 33.25
CA THR A 67 -44.72 -8.60 33.72
C THR A 67 -43.50 -7.89 34.34
N GLY A 68 -43.55 -6.56 34.46
CA GLY A 68 -42.50 -5.76 35.12
C GLY A 68 -41.26 -5.42 34.27
N THR A 69 -41.16 -5.92 33.04
CA THR A 69 -40.02 -5.73 32.12
C THR A 69 -39.69 -4.27 31.79
N GLY A 70 -40.63 -3.33 32.02
CA GLY A 70 -40.42 -1.89 31.90
C GLY A 70 -39.33 -1.29 32.80
N ARG A 71 -38.93 -1.99 33.88
CA ARG A 71 -37.86 -1.56 34.81
C ARG A 71 -36.59 -2.44 34.78
N MET A 72 -36.60 -3.51 33.99
CA MET A 72 -35.49 -4.47 33.90
C MET A 72 -34.41 -4.00 32.91
N ARG A 73 -33.16 -4.42 33.10
CA ARG A 73 -32.09 -4.18 32.12
C ARG A 73 -32.21 -5.19 30.98
N LYS A 74 -31.61 -4.89 29.81
CA LYS A 74 -31.69 -5.75 28.62
C LYS A 74 -31.29 -7.22 28.92
N SER A 75 -30.24 -7.41 29.71
CA SER A 75 -29.76 -8.71 30.21
C SER A 75 -30.85 -9.51 30.93
N ASP A 76 -31.60 -8.84 31.80
CA ASP A 76 -32.51 -9.48 32.74
C ASP A 76 -33.82 -9.88 32.01
N ILE A 77 -34.23 -9.07 31.03
CA ILE A 77 -35.34 -9.38 30.11
C ILE A 77 -34.98 -10.57 29.22
N ILE A 78 -33.76 -10.62 28.68
CA ILE A 78 -33.28 -11.77 27.88
C ILE A 78 -33.30 -13.04 28.73
N ALA A 79 -32.71 -13.01 29.93
CA ALA A 79 -32.69 -14.16 30.84
C ALA A 79 -34.11 -14.62 31.24
N ALA A 80 -35.05 -13.69 31.44
CA ALA A 80 -36.45 -14.02 31.72
C ALA A 80 -37.18 -14.66 30.52
N ILE A 81 -36.89 -14.22 29.30
CA ILE A 81 -37.40 -14.85 28.07
C ILE A 81 -36.81 -16.27 27.92
N GLU A 82 -35.48 -16.42 28.03
CA GLU A 82 -34.77 -17.70 27.84
C GLU A 82 -35.21 -18.74 28.88
N ALA A 83 -35.37 -18.34 30.14
CA ALA A 83 -35.90 -19.19 31.21
C ALA A 83 -37.35 -19.64 30.96
N LYS A 84 -38.18 -18.81 30.31
CA LYS A 84 -39.57 -19.16 29.96
C LYS A 84 -39.70 -19.89 28.61
N GLN A 85 -38.65 -19.88 27.79
CA GLN A 85 -38.54 -20.64 26.54
C GLN A 85 -37.78 -21.98 26.71
N GLY A 86 -37.35 -22.33 27.93
CA GLY A 86 -36.74 -23.62 28.24
C GLY A 86 -35.26 -23.76 27.83
N GLY A 87 -34.54 -22.65 27.63
CA GLY A 87 -33.11 -22.67 27.34
C GLY A 87 -32.26 -23.06 28.56
N PRO A 88 -31.03 -23.59 28.36
CA PRO A 88 -30.11 -23.93 29.46
C PRO A 88 -29.61 -22.65 30.16
N VAL A 89 -30.17 -22.35 31.34
CA VAL A 89 -29.91 -21.12 32.09
C VAL A 89 -28.47 -21.09 32.61
N SER A 90 -27.63 -20.20 32.04
CA SER A 90 -26.27 -19.97 32.50
C SER A 90 -26.28 -19.02 33.71
N ALA A 91 -26.20 -19.59 34.92
CA ALA A 91 -26.39 -18.85 36.17
C ALA A 91 -25.21 -17.90 36.50
N PRO A 92 -25.47 -16.61 36.83
CA PRO A 92 -24.45 -15.70 37.34
C PRO A 92 -23.96 -16.12 38.74
N LYS A 93 -22.63 -16.09 38.96
CA LYS A 93 -22.05 -16.28 40.30
C LYS A 93 -22.18 -15.01 41.15
N THR A 94 -23.09 -15.03 42.12
CA THR A 94 -23.27 -13.97 43.12
C THR A 94 -22.83 -14.46 44.51
N LYS A 95 -22.05 -13.66 45.25
CA LYS A 95 -21.70 -13.95 46.65
C LYS A 95 -22.76 -13.36 47.60
N THR A 96 -23.09 -14.10 48.67
CA THR A 96 -23.65 -13.64 49.97
C THR A 96 -25.04 -12.95 49.97
N ALA A 97 -25.96 -13.22 50.92
CA ALA A 97 -25.97 -14.20 52.02
C ALA A 97 -27.38 -14.39 52.65
N LYS A 98 -27.49 -15.45 53.48
CA LYS A 98 -28.49 -15.74 54.55
C LYS A 98 -29.93 -16.19 54.19
N THR A 99 -30.32 -17.29 54.87
CA THR A 99 -31.68 -17.70 55.35
C THR A 99 -32.81 -17.90 54.32
N SER A 100 -33.67 -18.93 54.42
CA SER A 100 -33.77 -20.09 55.34
C SER A 100 -34.64 -21.22 54.71
N ALA A 101 -34.91 -22.29 55.47
CA ALA A 101 -35.62 -23.53 55.09
C ALA A 101 -37.11 -23.34 54.65
N THR A 102 -37.88 -24.35 54.18
CA THR A 102 -37.82 -25.82 54.34
C THR A 102 -38.56 -26.59 53.22
N GLU A 103 -38.45 -27.94 53.19
CA GLU A 103 -39.41 -28.94 52.65
C GLU A 103 -39.67 -29.03 51.11
N SER A 104 -40.34 -30.07 50.59
CA SER A 104 -39.91 -31.48 50.41
C SER A 104 -41.00 -32.33 49.70
N GLY A 105 -40.62 -33.38 48.94
CA GLY A 105 -41.51 -34.40 48.35
C GLY A 105 -41.33 -34.55 46.81
N THR A 106 -40.87 -35.68 46.21
CA THR A 106 -41.44 -37.06 46.04
C THR A 106 -42.48 -37.21 44.93
N ALA A 107 -42.52 -38.26 44.08
CA ALA A 107 -41.55 -39.31 43.67
C ALA A 107 -42.13 -40.22 42.53
N ALA A 108 -41.27 -40.91 41.76
CA ALA A 108 -41.52 -42.22 41.07
C ALA A 108 -42.55 -42.30 39.88
N LYS A 109 -42.57 -43.29 38.95
CA LYS A 109 -41.63 -44.36 38.45
C LYS A 109 -42.19 -45.05 37.15
N GLU A 110 -41.30 -45.64 36.31
CA GLU A 110 -41.43 -46.90 35.47
C GLU A 110 -42.58 -47.00 34.39
N GLN A 111 -42.65 -47.84 33.33
CA GLN A 111 -41.84 -48.90 32.62
C GLN A 111 -42.53 -49.16 31.21
N GLU A 112 -42.09 -49.91 30.16
CA GLU A 112 -40.84 -50.60 29.76
C GLU A 112 -40.66 -50.74 28.20
N ALA A 113 -40.85 -51.93 27.57
CA ALA A 113 -40.46 -52.34 26.18
C ALA A 113 -41.30 -53.58 25.71
N PRO A 114 -40.97 -54.49 24.72
CA PRO A 114 -39.85 -54.59 23.73
C PRO A 114 -40.18 -55.17 22.29
N THR A 115 -39.14 -55.30 21.41
CA THR A 115 -38.97 -56.24 20.22
C THR A 115 -39.95 -56.16 19.01
N ALA A 116 -39.61 -56.43 17.72
CA ALA A 116 -38.40 -56.71 16.90
C ALA A 116 -38.74 -56.39 15.37
N GLU A 117 -38.14 -56.83 14.23
CA GLU A 117 -37.02 -57.73 13.85
C GLU A 117 -36.40 -57.37 12.44
N ALA A 118 -36.16 -58.33 11.50
CA ALA A 118 -35.43 -58.19 10.20
C ALA A 118 -35.87 -59.28 9.15
N PRO A 119 -35.22 -59.57 7.97
CA PRO A 119 -34.07 -58.94 7.24
C PRO A 119 -34.22 -58.85 5.66
N ALA A 120 -33.13 -58.51 4.95
CA ALA A 120 -32.79 -58.85 3.53
C ALA A 120 -33.63 -58.24 2.35
N ALA A 121 -33.27 -58.25 1.05
CA ALA A 121 -32.02 -58.26 0.25
C ALA A 121 -32.42 -58.31 -1.28
N GLU A 122 -31.72 -57.86 -2.33
CA GLU A 122 -30.61 -56.91 -2.58
C GLU A 122 -30.47 -56.67 -4.13
N ALA A 123 -29.54 -55.80 -4.57
CA ALA A 123 -28.87 -55.76 -5.88
C ALA A 123 -29.54 -55.17 -7.16
N ALA A 124 -28.64 -54.80 -8.09
CA ALA A 124 -28.77 -54.62 -9.55
C ALA A 124 -29.28 -53.27 -10.17
N ALA A 125 -28.75 -53.03 -11.38
CA ALA A 125 -29.01 -51.97 -12.37
C ALA A 125 -28.63 -52.56 -13.77
N PRO A 126 -28.68 -51.85 -14.92
CA PRO A 126 -29.13 -50.49 -15.23
C PRO A 126 -30.04 -50.40 -16.50
N ALA A 127 -30.11 -49.19 -17.11
CA ALA A 127 -30.23 -48.90 -18.56
C ALA A 127 -31.55 -48.42 -19.19
N ALA A 128 -31.41 -47.25 -19.84
CA ALA A 128 -31.88 -46.86 -21.19
C ALA A 128 -33.34 -46.50 -21.51
N ASP A 129 -33.42 -45.63 -22.54
CA ASP A 129 -34.54 -45.13 -23.36
C ASP A 129 -35.75 -44.42 -22.71
N ARG A 130 -36.58 -43.67 -23.44
CA ARG A 130 -36.38 -42.56 -24.43
C ARG A 130 -37.73 -42.30 -25.13
N ALA A 131 -38.13 -41.03 -25.24
CA ALA A 131 -39.32 -40.56 -26.00
C ALA A 131 -40.68 -41.09 -25.45
N GLU A 132 -41.86 -40.55 -25.77
CA GLU A 132 -42.23 -39.21 -26.28
C GLU A 132 -43.73 -38.95 -25.99
N GLN A 133 -44.12 -37.67 -25.89
CA GLN A 133 -45.51 -37.18 -26.09
C GLN A 133 -46.59 -37.77 -25.12
N ALA A 134 -47.81 -37.24 -25.02
CA ALA A 134 -48.29 -35.85 -25.02
C ALA A 134 -49.65 -35.81 -24.25
N GLU A 135 -50.17 -34.62 -23.89
CA GLU A 135 -51.57 -34.16 -24.12
C GLU A 135 -51.97 -32.91 -23.29
N ARG A 136 -53.10 -32.31 -23.67
CA ARG A 136 -53.78 -31.08 -23.15
C ARG A 136 -55.29 -31.43 -23.02
N PRO A 137 -56.28 -30.50 -22.85
CA PRO A 137 -56.31 -29.06 -22.52
C PRO A 137 -57.06 -28.86 -21.17
N GLU A 138 -57.90 -27.86 -20.83
CA GLU A 138 -58.48 -26.63 -21.42
C GLU A 138 -58.93 -25.70 -20.27
N ARG A 139 -59.45 -24.50 -20.59
CA ARG A 139 -60.23 -23.58 -19.71
C ARG A 139 -59.47 -22.78 -18.62
N THR A 140 -59.74 -21.48 -18.41
CA THR A 140 -60.77 -20.60 -19.02
C THR A 140 -60.33 -19.12 -19.14
N ARG A 141 -60.61 -18.51 -20.31
CA ARG A 141 -61.25 -17.17 -20.56
C ARG A 141 -61.19 -16.10 -19.43
N ARG A 142 -60.94 -14.80 -19.66
CA ARG A 142 -60.95 -13.86 -20.84
C ARG A 142 -60.29 -12.52 -20.38
N SER A 143 -60.01 -11.47 -21.18
CA SER A 143 -59.50 -11.28 -22.56
C SER A 143 -59.56 -9.77 -22.95
N ARG A 144 -58.80 -9.35 -23.98
CA ARG A 144 -58.94 -8.11 -24.82
C ARG A 144 -58.29 -6.78 -24.32
N SER A 145 -57.70 -5.91 -25.18
CA SER A 145 -57.42 -6.03 -26.65
C SER A 145 -56.51 -4.94 -27.30
N ARG A 146 -55.38 -5.36 -27.92
CA ARG A 146 -54.79 -4.91 -29.23
C ARG A 146 -54.30 -3.43 -29.36
N ARG A 147 -53.56 -2.95 -30.39
CA ARG A 147 -53.13 -3.33 -31.80
C ARG A 147 -51.94 -2.39 -32.20
N ARG A 148 -50.92 -2.59 -33.07
CA ARG A 148 -50.17 -3.66 -33.84
C ARG A 148 -48.65 -3.51 -33.36
N GLY A 149 -47.51 -3.95 -33.90
CA GLY A 149 -46.99 -4.67 -35.10
C GLY A 149 -46.77 -3.80 -36.35
N GLY A 150 -45.85 -4.08 -37.28
CA GLY A 150 -44.88 -5.17 -37.41
C GLY A 150 -44.24 -5.20 -38.82
N GLU A 151 -43.08 -5.85 -38.93
CA GLU A 151 -42.20 -6.00 -40.12
C GLU A 151 -42.78 -6.94 -41.24
N GLU A 152 -42.14 -7.31 -42.39
CA GLU A 152 -40.78 -7.10 -42.95
C GLU A 152 -40.70 -7.35 -44.51
N THR A 153 -39.53 -7.10 -45.12
CA THR A 153 -38.88 -7.63 -46.37
C THR A 153 -39.65 -7.94 -47.69
N ALA A 154 -39.04 -7.53 -48.82
CA ALA A 154 -38.82 -8.33 -50.05
C ALA A 154 -37.69 -7.72 -50.93
N GLU A 155 -36.97 -8.52 -51.73
CA GLU A 155 -35.80 -8.11 -52.55
C GLU A 155 -36.04 -8.21 -54.07
N SER A 156 -35.29 -7.47 -54.91
CA SER A 156 -34.76 -7.97 -56.21
C SER A 156 -33.72 -7.05 -56.91
N GLN A 157 -32.49 -7.54 -56.99
CA GLN A 157 -31.49 -7.54 -58.10
C GLN A 157 -31.41 -6.44 -59.22
N THR A 158 -30.20 -5.83 -59.29
CA THR A 158 -29.29 -5.59 -60.46
C THR A 158 -29.69 -4.79 -61.73
N ALA A 159 -28.84 -3.80 -62.06
CA ALA A 159 -28.40 -3.45 -63.43
C ALA A 159 -27.03 -2.73 -63.40
N GLU A 160 -26.25 -2.77 -64.49
CA GLU A 160 -24.88 -2.18 -64.61
C GLU A 160 -24.77 -1.17 -65.77
N GLY A 161 -23.72 -0.32 -65.76
CA GLY A 161 -23.00 0.06 -66.99
C GLY A 161 -22.86 1.55 -67.38
N SER A 162 -21.68 1.88 -67.92
CA SER A 162 -21.29 3.06 -68.75
C SER A 162 -21.25 4.48 -68.13
N ASP A 163 -20.36 5.41 -68.54
CA ASP A 163 -18.94 5.29 -68.95
C ASP A 163 -18.22 6.67 -69.01
N ALA A 164 -16.87 6.67 -69.16
CA ALA A 164 -15.97 7.78 -69.58
C ALA A 164 -16.01 9.16 -68.84
N ALA A 165 -14.94 9.58 -68.13
CA ALA A 165 -13.73 10.34 -68.60
C ALA A 165 -13.88 11.89 -68.54
N GLU A 166 -12.87 12.75 -68.31
CA GLU A 166 -11.40 12.61 -68.22
C GLU A 166 -10.71 13.79 -67.44
N ASN A 167 -9.42 13.61 -67.05
CA ASN A 167 -8.28 14.57 -67.19
C ASN A 167 -7.58 15.20 -65.93
N ALA A 168 -6.24 15.32 -66.03
CA ALA A 168 -5.18 16.01 -65.23
C ALA A 168 -5.06 15.74 -63.69
N LYS A 169 -3.93 15.30 -63.09
CA LYS A 169 -2.49 15.75 -63.06
C LYS A 169 -2.24 17.03 -62.22
N GLN A 170 -1.19 17.19 -61.40
CA GLN A 170 -0.01 16.34 -61.07
C GLN A 170 0.69 16.77 -59.75
N ASP A 171 1.37 15.83 -59.08
CA ASP A 171 2.44 16.00 -58.06
C ASP A 171 3.83 16.28 -58.74
N PRO A 172 4.97 16.65 -58.07
CA PRO A 172 5.43 16.20 -56.73
C PRO A 172 6.29 17.17 -55.86
N ALA A 173 6.89 16.63 -54.78
CA ALA A 173 7.71 17.28 -53.74
C ALA A 173 9.20 17.54 -54.07
N ALA A 174 9.92 18.32 -53.22
CA ALA A 174 11.25 17.98 -52.63
C ALA A 174 11.94 19.12 -51.83
N SER A 175 12.82 18.72 -50.90
CA SER A 175 14.03 19.40 -50.36
C SER A 175 13.96 20.81 -49.71
N ALA A 176 15.12 21.40 -49.35
CA ALA A 176 15.79 21.26 -48.05
C ALA A 176 16.96 22.27 -47.86
N ALA A 177 17.37 22.47 -46.58
CA ALA A 177 18.68 22.91 -46.09
C ALA A 177 19.16 24.39 -46.16
N LYS A 178 19.77 24.80 -45.01
CA LYS A 178 20.90 25.75 -44.80
C LYS A 178 20.79 27.25 -45.10
N SER A 179 20.95 28.04 -44.01
CA SER A 179 21.97 29.10 -43.89
C SER A 179 22.48 29.18 -42.43
N GLU A 180 23.78 29.02 -42.23
CA GLU A 180 24.56 29.66 -41.14
C GLU A 180 24.89 31.11 -41.62
N ASP A 181 25.37 32.11 -40.88
CA ASP A 181 26.08 32.24 -39.59
C ASP A 181 25.71 33.64 -39.00
N THR A 182 25.96 34.05 -37.75
CA THR A 182 27.26 34.55 -37.22
C THR A 182 27.09 34.96 -35.75
N ALA A 183 28.11 34.81 -34.90
CA ALA A 183 28.06 35.20 -33.48
C ALA A 183 28.55 36.64 -33.18
N ALA A 184 27.92 37.31 -32.20
CA ALA A 184 28.49 38.47 -31.48
C ALA A 184 27.84 38.70 -30.10
N GLN A 185 28.68 38.78 -29.05
CA GLN A 185 28.43 39.45 -27.76
C GLN A 185 29.46 40.60 -27.63
N PRO A 186 29.48 41.45 -26.57
CA PRO A 186 28.45 41.84 -25.60
C PRO A 186 28.22 43.37 -25.55
N ALA A 187 27.24 43.86 -24.77
CA ALA A 187 27.16 45.27 -24.33
C ALA A 187 26.45 45.43 -22.97
N GLN A 188 26.69 46.55 -22.27
CA GLN A 188 26.27 46.81 -20.89
C GLN A 188 25.05 47.74 -20.76
N GLY A 189 24.24 47.50 -19.71
CA GLY A 189 23.65 48.55 -18.87
C GLY A 189 22.41 49.30 -19.38
N GLY A 190 21.94 50.27 -18.59
CA GLY A 190 20.94 51.26 -19.03
C GLY A 190 19.53 51.18 -18.39
N THR A 191 19.44 51.46 -17.09
CA THR A 191 18.15 51.73 -16.41
C THR A 191 17.39 52.90 -17.05
N ARG A 192 16.09 52.77 -17.42
CA ARG A 192 14.97 53.67 -17.00
C ARG A 192 13.61 53.53 -17.74
N GLU A 193 12.56 53.85 -16.98
CA GLU A 193 11.31 54.58 -17.30
C GLU A 193 10.17 54.05 -18.22
N ARG A 194 9.05 53.73 -17.55
CA ARG A 194 7.71 54.37 -17.67
C ARG A 194 7.05 54.56 -19.06
N ARG A 195 5.88 53.92 -19.25
CA ARG A 195 4.56 54.45 -19.75
C ARG A 195 3.66 53.24 -20.07
N ARG A 196 2.39 53.11 -19.66
CA ARG A 196 1.21 54.01 -19.74
C ARG A 196 0.20 53.68 -18.60
N ARG A 197 -0.54 54.67 -18.03
CA ARG A 197 -1.95 55.05 -18.32
C ARG A 197 -2.95 53.93 -17.91
N ASN A 198 -3.77 54.02 -16.84
CA ASN A 198 -4.80 55.03 -16.44
C ASN A 198 -5.98 55.06 -17.47
N ARG A 199 -7.27 55.22 -17.15
CA ARG A 199 -7.99 55.63 -15.92
C ARG A 199 -9.47 55.21 -15.97
N ASN A 200 -10.12 55.15 -14.79
CA ASN A 200 -11.53 55.41 -14.42
C ASN A 200 -12.05 54.27 -13.49
N ARG A 201 -12.89 54.53 -12.48
CA ARG A 201 -13.96 55.56 -12.38
C ARG A 201 -14.24 55.99 -10.92
N ASP A 202 -14.72 57.23 -10.73
CA ASP A 202 -15.47 57.91 -9.63
C ASP A 202 -15.33 57.41 -8.15
N GLY A 203 -15.17 58.22 -7.10
CA GLY A 203 -14.94 59.68 -6.99
C GLY A 203 -15.98 60.46 -6.18
N SER A 204 -15.68 60.85 -4.92
CA SER A 204 -16.25 62.04 -4.24
C SER A 204 -15.51 62.42 -2.95
N SER A 205 -15.28 63.73 -2.77
CA SER A 205 -15.07 64.59 -1.56
C SER A 205 -14.61 64.02 -0.20
N GLY A 206 -13.73 64.70 0.56
CA GLY A 206 -12.92 65.91 0.24
C GLY A 206 -12.37 66.67 1.47
N GLY A 207 -11.18 67.28 1.34
CA GLY A 207 -10.52 68.19 2.31
C GLY A 207 -9.98 67.51 3.59
N GLY A 208 -8.78 67.79 4.13
CA GLY A 208 -7.81 68.88 3.99
C GLY A 208 -7.28 69.20 5.40
N ASP A 209 -6.05 69.67 5.66
CA ASP A 209 -4.92 70.02 4.80
C ASP A 209 -3.62 70.09 5.68
N GLN A 210 -2.42 70.13 5.07
CA GLN A 210 -1.08 70.47 5.63
C GLN A 210 -0.53 69.63 6.84
N GLN A 211 0.72 69.14 6.85
CA GLN A 211 2.05 69.82 6.81
C GLN A 211 2.35 70.66 8.09
N SER A 212 3.55 70.64 8.68
CA SER A 212 4.77 69.83 8.45
C SER A 212 5.75 69.94 9.64
N SER A 213 6.97 69.39 9.50
CA SER A 213 8.14 69.37 10.41
C SER A 213 7.98 68.67 11.78
N GLN A 214 8.90 67.87 12.34
CA GLN A 214 10.33 67.51 12.13
C GLN A 214 11.30 68.10 13.18
N GLN A 215 12.17 67.21 13.71
CA GLN A 215 13.52 67.43 14.28
C GLN A 215 13.73 67.31 15.82
N GLN A 216 14.40 66.21 16.21
CA GLN A 216 15.45 66.04 17.25
C GLN A 216 15.26 66.32 18.77
N ASN A 217 15.78 65.36 19.56
CA ASN A 217 16.55 65.45 20.82
C ASN A 217 16.01 66.20 22.06
N GLY A 218 16.07 65.50 23.21
CA GLY A 218 16.89 66.00 24.34
C GLY A 218 16.29 65.97 25.76
N HIS A 219 16.83 65.09 26.62
CA HIS A 219 16.76 65.09 28.10
C HIS A 219 15.35 64.91 28.74
N LYS A 220 15.12 64.27 29.91
CA LYS A 220 15.91 63.81 31.09
C LYS A 220 15.87 64.76 32.31
N SER A 221 14.77 64.66 33.07
CA SER A 221 14.59 64.90 34.53
C SER A 221 13.18 64.33 34.86
N GLU A 222 12.86 63.56 35.91
CA GLU A 222 12.98 63.82 37.36
C GLU A 222 12.32 65.17 37.74
N ASN A 223 11.28 65.26 38.57
CA ASN A 223 11.12 64.66 39.89
C ASN A 223 9.63 64.70 40.39
N ALA A 224 9.38 64.22 41.62
CA ALA A 224 8.36 64.67 42.57
C ALA A 224 6.85 64.38 42.31
N SER A 225 6.41 63.25 42.88
CA SER A 225 5.26 63.13 43.82
C SER A 225 4.06 64.09 43.72
N GLY A 226 2.87 63.52 43.47
CA GLY A 226 1.58 64.08 43.86
C GLY A 226 0.64 62.97 44.31
N GLY A 227 0.22 62.97 45.58
CA GLY A 227 -0.73 62.00 46.11
C GLY A 227 -2.18 62.44 45.90
N GLY A 228 -3.04 61.53 45.45
CA GLY A 228 -4.48 61.75 45.32
C GLY A 228 -5.24 60.49 45.71
N SER A 229 -6.07 60.59 46.74
CA SER A 229 -6.84 59.46 47.27
C SER A 229 -7.95 59.04 46.31
N GLY A 230 -8.12 57.73 46.12
CA GLY A 230 -9.26 57.12 45.46
C GLY A 230 -9.58 55.81 46.16
N GLU A 231 -10.65 55.80 46.95
CA GLU A 231 -11.14 54.63 47.68
C GLU A 231 -12.00 53.78 46.73
N ASP A 232 -11.69 52.48 46.62
CA ASP A 232 -12.51 51.49 45.92
C ASP A 232 -12.17 50.09 46.47
N GLU A 233 -12.63 49.81 47.70
CA GLU A 233 -12.75 48.44 48.20
C GLU A 233 -14.17 47.92 47.93
N ASP A 234 -14.34 46.99 46.98
CA ASP A 234 -14.85 45.64 47.32
C ASP A 234 -14.65 44.60 46.17
N PHE A 235 -14.86 43.32 46.50
CA PHE A 235 -15.06 42.11 45.67
C PHE A 235 -14.34 41.96 44.30
N GLY A 236 -13.66 40.86 43.99
CA GLY A 236 -13.44 39.64 44.77
C GLY A 236 -13.04 38.43 43.90
N GLY A 237 -11.82 37.91 44.07
CA GLY A 237 -11.49 36.50 43.74
C GLY A 237 -11.30 36.08 42.27
N GLY A 238 -10.22 36.53 41.61
CA GLY A 238 -9.82 35.98 40.28
C GLY A 238 -8.34 35.60 40.12
N ARG A 239 -7.43 36.55 40.31
CA ARG A 239 -6.05 36.50 39.78
C ARG A 239 -5.09 35.48 40.42
N ARG A 240 -5.51 34.73 41.46
CA ARG A 240 -4.68 33.65 42.08
C ARG A 240 -4.83 32.27 41.42
N ARG A 241 -5.82 32.05 40.55
CA ARG A 241 -6.09 30.71 39.95
C ARG A 241 -5.22 30.40 38.71
N GLY A 242 -4.84 31.42 37.93
CA GLY A 242 -3.96 31.28 36.74
C GLY A 242 -2.58 30.71 37.06
N ARG A 243 -1.80 31.41 37.91
CA ARG A 243 -0.43 30.99 38.32
C ARG A 243 -0.32 29.58 38.94
N ARG A 244 -1.42 28.97 39.40
CA ARG A 244 -1.44 27.56 39.83
C ARG A 244 -1.66 26.57 38.68
N ARG A 245 -2.29 26.98 37.58
CA ARG A 245 -2.42 26.18 36.35
C ARG A 245 -1.09 26.15 35.59
N ASP A 246 -0.48 27.30 35.35
CA ASP A 246 0.83 27.41 34.67
C ASP A 246 1.92 26.57 35.36
N ARG A 247 1.95 26.56 36.70
CA ARG A 247 2.87 25.73 37.50
C ARG A 247 2.52 24.24 37.50
N ARG A 248 1.25 23.87 37.28
CA ARG A 248 0.82 22.47 37.17
C ARG A 248 1.15 21.91 35.79
N ASP A 249 0.93 22.70 34.74
CA ASP A 249 1.24 22.31 33.37
C ASP A 249 2.75 22.30 33.10
N ARG A 250 3.54 23.21 33.72
CA ARG A 250 5.01 23.07 33.78
C ARG A 250 5.45 21.79 34.50
N ARG A 251 4.95 21.50 35.71
CA ARG A 251 5.26 20.24 36.41
C ARG A 251 4.84 18.98 35.66
N ASN A 252 3.77 19.04 34.86
CA ASN A 252 3.34 17.90 34.06
C ASN A 252 4.22 17.71 32.81
N ARG A 253 4.80 18.79 32.28
CA ARG A 253 5.82 18.75 31.22
C ARG A 253 7.16 18.26 31.75
N GLU A 254 7.63 18.82 32.87
CA GLU A 254 8.83 18.38 33.60
C GLU A 254 8.77 16.88 33.94
N ARG A 255 7.59 16.34 34.28
CA ARG A 255 7.40 14.90 34.54
C ARG A 255 7.40 14.03 33.28
N ALA A 256 7.04 14.57 32.12
CA ALA A 256 7.16 13.88 30.82
C ALA A 256 8.58 13.97 30.22
N GLU A 257 9.45 14.77 30.82
CA GLU A 257 10.84 15.00 30.40
C GLU A 257 11.87 14.34 31.35
N GLN A 258 11.42 13.59 32.37
CA GLN A 258 12.28 12.74 33.19
C GLN A 258 12.71 11.51 32.37
N GLU A 259 14.01 11.43 32.03
CA GLU A 259 14.59 10.18 31.53
C GLU A 259 14.41 9.07 32.59
N PRO A 260 14.08 7.83 32.18
CA PRO A 260 13.81 6.75 33.13
C PRO A 260 15.05 6.44 33.97
N VAL A 261 14.96 6.72 35.28
CA VAL A 261 16.05 6.48 36.24
C VAL A 261 16.24 4.98 36.40
N ILE A 262 17.33 4.46 35.85
CA ILE A 262 17.70 3.05 35.93
C ILE A 262 18.24 2.77 37.34
N SER A 263 17.71 1.75 37.99
CA SER A 263 18.26 1.17 39.23
C SER A 263 19.02 -0.11 38.90
N GLU A 264 20.01 -0.50 39.71
CA GLU A 264 20.87 -1.65 39.41
C GLU A 264 20.11 -3.00 39.38
N ASP A 265 18.96 -3.11 40.06
CA ASP A 265 18.05 -4.28 39.99
C ASP A 265 17.05 -4.25 38.81
N ASP A 266 17.10 -3.27 37.91
CA ASP A 266 16.16 -3.18 36.79
C ASP A 266 16.49 -4.17 35.66
N VAL A 267 15.67 -5.19 35.50
CA VAL A 267 15.75 -6.13 34.37
C VAL A 267 15.48 -5.39 33.06
N LEU A 268 16.50 -5.33 32.21
CA LEU A 268 16.46 -4.73 30.88
C LEU A 268 16.16 -5.79 29.81
N LEU A 269 15.02 -5.66 29.15
CA LEU A 269 14.62 -6.51 28.02
C LEU A 269 15.09 -5.86 26.71
N PRO A 270 15.82 -6.57 25.82
CA PRO A 270 16.24 -6.04 24.54
C PRO A 270 15.02 -5.84 23.62
N VAL A 271 15.06 -4.79 22.80
CA VAL A 271 14.05 -4.50 21.79
C VAL A 271 14.69 -4.06 20.47
N ALA A 272 14.05 -4.43 19.37
CA ALA A 272 14.32 -3.94 18.03
C ALA A 272 13.01 -3.53 17.34
N GLY A 273 13.09 -2.59 16.40
CA GLY A 273 11.94 -2.17 15.60
C GLY A 273 12.18 -0.87 14.85
N ILE A 274 11.13 -0.27 14.26
CA ILE A 274 11.25 0.93 13.43
C ILE A 274 10.61 2.13 14.12
N LEU A 275 11.35 3.23 14.25
CA LEU A 275 10.88 4.47 14.88
C LEU A 275 9.87 5.18 13.99
N ASP A 276 8.64 5.29 14.49
CA ASP A 276 7.61 6.17 13.99
C ASP A 276 7.51 7.41 14.88
N ILE A 277 7.56 8.60 14.27
CA ILE A 277 7.51 9.89 14.98
C ILE A 277 6.23 10.60 14.56
N LEU A 278 5.41 10.94 15.56
CA LEU A 278 4.14 11.64 15.43
C LEU A 278 4.24 12.97 16.21
N ASP A 279 3.28 13.89 15.99
CA ASP A 279 3.40 15.32 16.37
C ASP A 279 3.86 15.59 17.83
N ASN A 280 3.43 14.73 18.76
CA ASN A 280 3.63 14.92 20.20
C ASN A 280 4.32 13.73 20.90
N TYR A 281 4.65 12.66 20.18
CA TYR A 281 5.20 11.42 20.75
C TYR A 281 5.84 10.54 19.66
N ALA A 282 6.73 9.63 20.05
CA ALA A 282 7.33 8.66 19.15
C ALA A 282 7.22 7.23 19.71
N PHE A 283 7.16 6.25 18.80
CA PHE A 283 7.08 4.82 19.13
C PHE A 283 8.03 4.03 18.24
N VAL A 284 8.79 3.09 18.82
CA VAL A 284 9.41 2.02 18.05
C VAL A 284 8.35 0.95 17.79
N ARG A 285 7.98 0.77 16.53
CA ARG A 285 7.07 -0.29 16.06
C ARG A 285 7.79 -1.62 16.12
N THR A 286 7.34 -2.54 16.98
CA THR A 286 8.05 -3.80 17.24
C THR A 286 7.50 -4.98 16.43
N THR A 287 6.26 -4.89 15.95
CA THR A 287 5.56 -5.96 15.21
C THR A 287 5.41 -5.68 13.71
N GLY A 288 6.20 -4.76 13.15
CA GLY A 288 6.15 -4.35 11.74
C GLY A 288 5.97 -2.84 11.57
N TYR A 289 5.09 -2.43 10.65
CA TYR A 289 4.89 -1.03 10.24
C TYR A 289 3.60 -0.37 10.75
N LEU A 290 2.77 -1.11 11.49
CA LEU A 290 1.53 -0.63 12.09
C LEU A 290 1.65 -0.54 13.62
N PRO A 291 0.80 0.28 14.29
CA PRO A 291 0.76 0.37 15.75
C PRO A 291 0.48 -0.98 16.43
N GLY A 292 1.39 -1.42 17.30
CA GLY A 292 1.29 -2.65 18.08
C GLY A 292 1.04 -2.42 19.57
N SER A 293 0.49 -3.42 20.26
CA SER A 293 0.36 -3.39 21.73
C SER A 293 1.70 -3.45 22.46
N ASN A 294 2.75 -3.87 21.75
CA ASN A 294 4.10 -4.10 22.26
C ASN A 294 5.07 -3.00 21.78
N ASP A 295 4.54 -1.91 21.22
CA ASP A 295 5.34 -0.77 20.77
C ASP A 295 6.01 -0.08 21.96
N VAL A 296 7.22 0.42 21.74
CA VAL A 296 8.04 1.04 22.78
C VAL A 296 8.00 2.55 22.64
N TYR A 297 7.54 3.23 23.69
CA TYR A 297 7.51 4.69 23.76
C TYR A 297 8.92 5.28 23.78
N VAL A 298 9.16 6.29 22.96
CA VAL A 298 10.40 7.07 22.95
C VAL A 298 10.07 8.53 23.24
N SER A 299 10.76 9.11 24.23
CA SER A 299 10.57 10.52 24.56
C SER A 299 11.10 11.43 23.44
N LEU A 300 10.43 12.56 23.22
CA LEU A 300 10.93 13.58 22.28
C LEU A 300 12.29 14.18 22.73
N ALA A 301 12.64 14.03 24.01
CA ALA A 301 13.98 14.33 24.51
C ALA A 301 15.03 13.39 23.92
N GLN A 302 14.84 12.07 24.00
CA GLN A 302 15.73 11.06 23.39
C GLN A 302 15.83 11.23 21.87
N VAL A 303 14.71 11.47 21.18
CA VAL A 303 14.68 11.76 19.73
C VAL A 303 15.62 12.90 19.37
N ARG A 304 15.58 14.01 20.12
CA ARG A 304 16.45 15.19 19.91
C ARG A 304 17.90 14.94 20.35
N LYS A 305 18.11 14.22 21.45
CA LYS A 305 19.42 13.87 22.05
C LYS A 305 20.29 13.10 21.06
N TYR A 306 19.70 12.11 20.38
CA TYR A 306 20.40 11.21 19.46
C TYR A 306 20.20 11.54 17.96
N GLY A 307 19.37 12.54 17.61
CA GLY A 307 19.11 12.91 16.20
C GLY A 307 18.30 11.87 15.43
N LEU A 308 17.35 11.22 16.10
CA LEU A 308 16.53 10.15 15.54
C LEU A 308 15.47 10.71 14.58
N ARG A 309 15.12 9.94 13.54
CA ARG A 309 14.19 10.34 12.48
C ARG A 309 13.20 9.20 12.18
N LYS A 310 12.01 9.53 11.65
CA LYS A 310 11.00 8.54 11.23
C LYS A 310 11.64 7.53 10.27
N GLY A 311 11.32 6.25 10.40
CA GLY A 311 11.91 5.16 9.62
C GLY A 311 13.26 4.64 10.13
N ASP A 312 13.81 5.16 11.23
CA ASP A 312 15.04 4.60 11.81
C ASP A 312 14.78 3.23 12.43
N ALA A 313 15.49 2.20 11.98
CA ALA A 313 15.55 0.93 12.70
C ALA A 313 16.40 1.14 13.96
N ILE A 314 15.85 0.84 15.11
CA ILE A 314 16.48 1.06 16.42
C ILE A 314 16.63 -0.27 17.13
N THR A 315 17.78 -0.46 17.78
CA THR A 315 17.94 -1.47 18.83
C THR A 315 18.27 -0.80 20.15
N GLY A 316 17.82 -1.39 21.26
CA GLY A 316 18.00 -0.85 22.59
C GLY A 316 17.39 -1.75 23.66
N ALA A 317 17.10 -1.18 24.82
CA ALA A 317 16.47 -1.91 25.92
C ALA A 317 15.35 -1.13 26.59
N VAL A 318 14.34 -1.86 27.06
CA VAL A 318 13.24 -1.38 27.91
C VAL A 318 13.36 -1.97 29.31
N ARG A 319 12.96 -1.22 30.34
CA ARG A 319 12.82 -1.76 31.70
C ARG A 319 11.58 -2.63 31.78
N GLN A 320 11.71 -3.84 32.32
CA GLN A 320 10.58 -4.68 32.70
C GLN A 320 9.82 -4.02 33.86
N PRO A 321 8.48 -3.81 33.78
CA PRO A 321 7.72 -3.24 34.88
C PRO A 321 7.87 -4.09 36.16
N ARG A 322 8.21 -3.45 37.28
CA ARG A 322 8.37 -4.14 38.58
C ARG A 322 7.01 -4.60 39.10
N GLU A 323 6.97 -5.70 39.85
CA GLU A 323 5.73 -6.21 40.41
C GLU A 323 5.12 -5.19 41.40
N GLY A 324 3.85 -4.82 41.18
CA GLY A 324 3.17 -3.76 41.92
C GLY A 324 3.31 -2.35 41.33
N GLU A 325 4.18 -2.09 40.36
CA GLU A 325 4.14 -0.83 39.61
C GLU A 325 2.85 -0.72 38.79
N ARG A 326 2.32 0.50 38.65
CA ARG A 326 1.20 0.77 37.74
C ARG A 326 1.71 0.64 36.30
N ARG A 327 1.56 -0.57 35.72
CA ARG A 327 1.86 -0.88 34.32
C ARG A 327 1.32 0.21 33.39
N GLU A 328 2.24 0.95 32.78
CA GLU A 328 1.92 1.97 31.78
C GLU A 328 1.41 1.29 30.50
N LYS A 329 0.72 2.04 29.62
CA LYS A 329 0.11 1.45 28.41
C LYS A 329 1.14 0.86 27.44
N PHE A 330 2.37 1.37 27.47
CA PHE A 330 3.49 0.99 26.62
C PHE A 330 4.76 1.02 27.47
N ASN A 331 5.75 0.20 27.13
CA ASN A 331 7.05 0.25 27.79
C ASN A 331 7.87 1.43 27.24
N ALA A 332 8.64 2.12 28.07
CA ALA A 332 9.52 3.19 27.61
C ALA A 332 10.91 2.66 27.20
N LEU A 333 11.51 3.25 26.16
CA LEU A 333 12.91 3.01 25.80
C LEU A 333 13.82 3.60 26.88
N VAL A 334 14.68 2.78 27.44
CA VAL A 334 15.58 3.14 28.55
C VAL A 334 17.00 3.34 28.04
N ARG A 335 17.51 2.40 27.24
CA ARG A 335 18.83 2.46 26.61
C ARG A 335 18.70 2.36 25.09
N LEU A 336 19.52 3.11 24.37
CA LEU A 336 19.62 3.08 22.91
C LEU A 336 20.99 2.50 22.53
N ASP A 337 20.98 1.38 21.81
CA ASP A 337 22.18 0.58 21.55
C ASP A 337 22.68 0.76 20.11
N SER A 338 21.79 0.82 19.12
CA SER A 338 22.13 1.20 17.74
C SER A 338 20.99 1.89 17.00
N VAL A 339 21.36 2.63 15.95
CA VAL A 339 20.46 3.27 14.98
C VAL A 339 20.91 2.87 13.59
N ASN A 340 20.07 2.11 12.87
CA ASN A 340 20.36 1.45 11.60
C ASN A 340 21.68 0.63 11.61
N GLY A 341 21.97 -0.04 12.73
CA GLY A 341 23.20 -0.82 12.92
C GLY A 341 24.45 0.00 13.25
N MET A 342 24.36 1.34 13.26
CA MET A 342 25.46 2.22 13.68
C MET A 342 25.32 2.62 15.16
N PRO A 343 26.43 2.92 15.85
CA PRO A 343 26.40 3.60 17.14
C PRO A 343 25.63 4.94 17.04
N PRO A 344 24.79 5.31 18.02
CA PRO A 344 23.93 6.50 17.94
C PRO A 344 24.69 7.82 17.66
N GLU A 345 25.90 7.95 18.17
CA GLU A 345 26.78 9.10 17.96
C GLU A 345 27.17 9.30 16.49
N ARG A 346 27.44 8.20 15.76
CA ARG A 346 27.73 8.23 14.32
C ARG A 346 26.46 8.48 13.52
N ALA A 347 25.37 7.81 13.87
CA ALA A 347 24.08 7.99 13.20
C ALA A 347 23.57 9.44 13.26
N ARG A 348 23.89 10.20 14.31
CA ARG A 348 23.56 11.62 14.43
C ARG A 348 24.17 12.51 13.33
N ASN A 349 25.31 12.10 12.74
CA ASN A 349 26.10 12.90 11.79
C ASN A 349 25.90 12.51 10.31
N ARG A 350 25.10 11.48 10.02
CA ARG A 350 24.77 11.06 8.65
C ARG A 350 23.99 12.17 7.90
N PRO A 351 24.03 12.23 6.56
CA PRO A 351 23.32 13.25 5.80
C PRO A 351 21.79 13.16 5.92
N GLU A 352 21.12 14.22 5.45
CA GLU A 352 19.67 14.25 5.26
C GLU A 352 19.32 14.00 3.80
N PHE A 353 18.42 13.06 3.52
CA PHE A 353 17.97 12.69 2.18
C PHE A 353 17.49 13.89 1.33
N ALA A 354 16.90 14.90 1.98
CA ALA A 354 16.44 16.13 1.32
C ALA A 354 17.56 17.10 0.88
N LYS A 355 18.80 16.91 1.39
CA LYS A 355 19.99 17.70 1.06
C LYS A 355 20.93 17.01 0.06
N LEU A 356 20.68 15.73 -0.25
CA LEU A 356 21.48 14.95 -1.19
C LEU A 356 21.14 15.34 -2.64
N VAL A 357 22.17 15.47 -3.48
CA VAL A 357 22.04 15.92 -4.88
C VAL A 357 21.39 14.81 -5.73
N PRO A 358 20.23 15.05 -6.36
CA PRO A 358 19.56 14.05 -7.19
C PRO A 358 20.19 14.00 -8.59
N LEU A 359 20.52 12.79 -9.05
CA LEU A 359 20.96 12.51 -10.41
C LEU A 359 19.94 11.67 -11.18
N TYR A 360 20.11 11.61 -12.51
CA TYR A 360 19.53 10.51 -13.29
C TYR A 360 20.19 9.18 -12.88
N PRO A 361 19.49 8.04 -12.98
CA PRO A 361 20.10 6.73 -12.85
C PRO A 361 21.32 6.58 -13.79
N GLN A 362 22.46 6.17 -13.24
CA GLN A 362 23.72 5.96 -13.99
C GLN A 362 24.07 4.47 -14.15
N GLU A 363 23.56 3.61 -13.26
CA GLU A 363 23.80 2.17 -13.26
C GLU A 363 22.49 1.43 -13.53
N ARG A 364 22.54 0.35 -14.33
CA ARG A 364 21.37 -0.44 -14.74
C ARG A 364 21.15 -1.64 -13.83
N LEU A 365 19.94 -1.73 -13.26
CA LEU A 365 19.43 -2.93 -12.62
C LEU A 365 19.07 -3.95 -13.71
N ARG A 366 19.98 -4.88 -14.00
CA ARG A 366 19.77 -5.93 -15.01
C ARG A 366 18.80 -6.97 -14.49
N LEU A 367 17.77 -7.29 -15.26
CA LEU A 367 16.70 -8.20 -14.87
C LEU A 367 16.78 -9.56 -15.56
N GLU A 368 17.48 -9.68 -16.70
CA GLU A 368 17.74 -10.96 -17.37
C GLU A 368 18.40 -11.96 -16.38
N THR A 369 17.78 -13.13 -16.21
CA THR A 369 18.24 -14.20 -15.31
C THR A 369 18.34 -15.53 -16.06
N GLU A 370 17.26 -16.34 -16.06
CA GLU A 370 17.20 -17.58 -16.83
C GLU A 370 16.60 -17.35 -18.24
N PRO A 371 17.03 -18.10 -19.28
CA PRO A 371 16.61 -17.84 -20.67
C PRO A 371 15.10 -17.95 -20.94
N ASN A 372 14.42 -18.76 -20.14
CA ASN A 372 12.97 -19.03 -20.08
C ASN A 372 12.16 -17.89 -19.43
N ILE A 373 12.77 -17.00 -18.62
CA ILE A 373 12.10 -15.88 -17.94
C ILE A 373 12.01 -14.70 -18.92
N LEU A 374 11.16 -14.87 -19.94
CA LEU A 374 10.97 -13.90 -21.03
C LEU A 374 10.45 -12.54 -20.53
N THR A 375 9.78 -12.51 -19.37
CA THR A 375 9.31 -11.28 -18.70
C THR A 375 10.44 -10.30 -18.45
N THR A 376 11.50 -10.73 -17.80
CA THR A 376 12.60 -9.82 -17.43
C THR A 376 13.44 -9.45 -18.65
N ARG A 377 13.68 -10.43 -19.53
CA ARG A 377 14.36 -10.24 -20.82
C ARG A 377 13.71 -9.16 -21.68
N ILE A 378 12.38 -9.12 -21.77
CA ILE A 378 11.64 -8.08 -22.51
C ILE A 378 11.72 -6.72 -21.83
N ILE A 379 11.59 -6.65 -20.50
CA ILE A 379 11.70 -5.38 -19.76
C ILE A 379 13.09 -4.76 -19.96
N ASP A 380 14.15 -5.58 -19.91
CA ASP A 380 15.54 -5.13 -20.16
C ASP A 380 15.77 -4.57 -21.57
N LEU A 381 14.99 -4.99 -22.57
CA LEU A 381 15.12 -4.55 -23.97
C LEU A 381 14.27 -3.31 -24.29
N ILE A 382 13.15 -3.11 -23.58
CA ILE A 382 12.13 -2.11 -23.93
C ILE A 382 12.05 -0.98 -22.90
N SER A 383 12.14 -1.28 -21.61
CA SER A 383 12.06 -0.30 -20.52
C SER A 383 13.15 -0.59 -19.47
N PRO A 384 14.44 -0.40 -19.80
CA PRO A 384 15.54 -0.70 -18.90
C PRO A 384 15.40 0.11 -17.60
N ILE A 385 15.73 -0.52 -16.48
CA ILE A 385 15.56 0.06 -15.14
C ILE A 385 16.93 0.44 -14.59
N GLY A 386 17.08 1.67 -14.08
CA GLY A 386 18.29 2.11 -13.42
C GLY A 386 18.17 2.20 -11.89
N LYS A 387 19.32 2.18 -11.21
CA LYS A 387 19.44 2.53 -9.80
C LYS A 387 19.00 3.99 -9.60
N GLY A 388 17.85 4.16 -8.95
CA GLY A 388 17.18 5.45 -8.76
C GLY A 388 15.96 5.72 -9.66
N GLN A 389 15.43 4.71 -10.38
CA GLN A 389 14.29 4.88 -11.28
C GLN A 389 12.99 5.26 -10.53
N ARG A 390 12.14 6.05 -11.18
CA ARG A 390 10.71 6.26 -10.87
C ARG A 390 9.87 5.59 -11.96
N GLY A 391 9.69 4.27 -11.83
CA GLY A 391 8.96 3.46 -12.80
C GLY A 391 7.48 3.31 -12.46
N LEU A 392 6.61 3.39 -13.48
CA LEU A 392 5.20 3.01 -13.39
C LEU A 392 4.94 1.75 -14.20
N ILE A 393 4.42 0.71 -13.54
CA ILE A 393 3.93 -0.51 -14.19
C ILE A 393 2.42 -0.32 -14.43
N VAL A 394 2.08 0.18 -15.62
CA VAL A 394 0.73 0.61 -16.00
C VAL A 394 -0.07 -0.61 -16.44
N SER A 395 -0.98 -1.10 -15.58
CA SER A 395 -1.66 -2.38 -15.78
C SER A 395 -3.18 -2.24 -15.69
N PRO A 396 -3.93 -2.66 -16.73
CA PRO A 396 -5.32 -3.05 -16.59
C PRO A 396 -5.48 -4.21 -15.57
N PRO A 397 -6.66 -4.36 -14.95
CA PRO A 397 -6.98 -5.55 -14.17
C PRO A 397 -6.75 -6.84 -14.96
N LYS A 398 -6.20 -7.87 -14.30
CA LYS A 398 -5.84 -9.19 -14.88
C LYS A 398 -4.74 -9.21 -15.94
N ALA A 399 -4.12 -8.09 -16.32
CA ALA A 399 -3.08 -8.05 -17.37
C ALA A 399 -1.70 -8.64 -16.97
N GLY A 400 -1.58 -9.30 -15.80
CA GLY A 400 -0.34 -9.95 -15.36
C GLY A 400 0.53 -9.15 -14.36
N LYS A 401 0.04 -8.00 -13.85
CA LYS A 401 0.66 -7.15 -12.80
C LYS A 401 1.57 -7.90 -11.81
N THR A 402 1.00 -8.84 -11.05
CA THR A 402 1.70 -9.55 -9.98
C THR A 402 2.84 -10.42 -10.49
N MET A 403 2.67 -11.09 -11.63
CA MET A 403 3.71 -11.91 -12.27
C MET A 403 4.91 -11.04 -12.72
N VAL A 404 4.64 -9.84 -13.24
CA VAL A 404 5.66 -8.86 -13.62
C VAL A 404 6.40 -8.36 -12.38
N LEU A 405 5.68 -8.01 -11.31
CA LEU A 405 6.27 -7.52 -10.06
C LEU A 405 7.16 -8.59 -9.38
N GLN A 406 6.69 -9.83 -9.33
CA GLN A 406 7.45 -10.98 -8.82
C GLN A 406 8.69 -11.30 -9.67
N ALA A 407 8.59 -11.24 -11.00
CA ALA A 407 9.72 -11.46 -11.89
C ALA A 407 10.81 -10.39 -11.70
N ILE A 408 10.42 -9.11 -11.55
CA ILE A 408 11.34 -8.01 -11.21
C ILE A 408 11.97 -8.23 -9.84
N ALA A 409 11.16 -8.56 -8.82
CA ALA A 409 11.63 -8.78 -7.46
C ALA A 409 12.70 -9.89 -7.38
N ASN A 410 12.40 -11.05 -7.97
CA ASN A 410 13.31 -12.19 -7.96
C ASN A 410 14.59 -11.93 -8.75
N ALA A 411 14.49 -11.21 -9.88
CA ALA A 411 15.65 -10.83 -10.68
C ALA A 411 16.56 -9.85 -9.95
N ILE A 412 16.02 -8.85 -9.25
CA ILE A 412 16.81 -7.94 -8.42
C ILE A 412 17.54 -8.74 -7.33
N THR A 413 16.87 -9.64 -6.60
CA THR A 413 17.54 -10.43 -5.56
C THR A 413 18.59 -11.40 -6.10
N GLN A 414 18.49 -11.83 -7.36
CA GLN A 414 19.46 -12.71 -8.00
C GLN A 414 20.67 -11.96 -8.57
N ASN A 415 20.43 -10.83 -9.26
CA ASN A 415 21.44 -10.11 -10.03
C ASN A 415 22.07 -8.93 -9.25
N ASN A 416 21.31 -8.32 -8.35
CA ASN A 416 21.70 -7.16 -7.55
C ASN A 416 21.45 -7.42 -6.04
N PRO A 417 22.08 -8.46 -5.44
CA PRO A 417 21.86 -8.81 -4.03
C PRO A 417 22.36 -7.76 -3.03
N GLU A 418 23.10 -6.74 -3.47
CA GLU A 418 23.47 -5.56 -2.68
C GLU A 418 22.31 -4.57 -2.49
N CYS A 419 21.27 -4.64 -3.33
CA CYS A 419 20.10 -3.78 -3.24
C CYS A 419 19.13 -4.25 -2.14
N HIS A 420 18.80 -3.38 -1.18
CA HIS A 420 17.78 -3.68 -0.16
C HIS A 420 16.38 -3.63 -0.78
N LEU A 421 15.83 -4.81 -1.06
CA LEU A 421 14.51 -4.97 -1.68
C LEU A 421 13.38 -4.87 -0.65
N MET A 422 12.51 -3.88 -0.81
CA MET A 422 11.28 -3.67 -0.04
C MET A 422 10.06 -3.86 -0.96
N VAL A 423 9.05 -4.60 -0.51
CA VAL A 423 7.78 -4.73 -1.24
C VAL A 423 6.66 -4.15 -0.37
N VAL A 424 5.96 -3.14 -0.86
CA VAL A 424 4.92 -2.41 -0.12
C VAL A 424 3.56 -2.69 -0.76
N LEU A 425 2.73 -3.49 -0.08
CA LEU A 425 1.43 -3.93 -0.56
C LEU A 425 0.31 -3.16 0.17
N VAL A 426 -0.56 -2.48 -0.57
CA VAL A 426 -1.55 -1.54 -0.01
C VAL A 426 -2.92 -1.82 -0.62
N ASP A 427 -3.91 -2.14 0.21
CA ASP A 427 -5.31 -2.43 -0.19
C ASP A 427 -5.40 -3.62 -1.18
N GLU A 428 -4.42 -4.53 -1.13
CA GLU A 428 -4.44 -5.81 -1.84
C GLU A 428 -4.83 -6.98 -0.92
N ARG A 429 -4.98 -8.17 -1.51
CA ARG A 429 -5.63 -9.29 -0.87
C ARG A 429 -4.71 -10.12 0.03
N PRO A 430 -5.21 -10.71 1.13
CA PRO A 430 -4.41 -11.60 1.98
C PRO A 430 -3.75 -12.76 1.23
N GLU A 431 -4.41 -13.33 0.21
CA GLU A 431 -3.82 -14.38 -0.62
C GLU A 431 -2.64 -13.88 -1.47
N GLU A 432 -2.73 -12.67 -2.04
CA GLU A 432 -1.68 -12.05 -2.86
C GLU A 432 -0.48 -11.60 -1.99
N VAL A 433 -0.76 -11.09 -0.78
CA VAL A 433 0.27 -10.81 0.24
C VAL A 433 1.02 -12.08 0.65
N THR A 434 0.29 -13.16 0.91
CA THR A 434 0.89 -14.45 1.32
C THR A 434 1.75 -15.05 0.21
N ASP A 435 1.31 -14.93 -1.05
CA ASP A 435 2.07 -15.39 -2.22
C ASP A 435 3.37 -14.58 -2.41
N MET A 436 3.30 -13.25 -2.26
CA MET A 436 4.46 -12.37 -2.30
C MET A 436 5.47 -12.68 -1.17
N GLN A 437 4.98 -12.88 0.06
CA GLN A 437 5.81 -13.24 1.23
C GLN A 437 6.53 -14.59 1.10
N ARG A 438 6.03 -15.50 0.27
CA ARG A 438 6.63 -16.82 0.03
C ARG A 438 7.55 -16.84 -1.19
N THR A 439 7.26 -16.00 -2.17
CA THR A 439 7.98 -15.97 -3.45
C THR A 439 9.18 -15.03 -3.41
N VAL A 440 9.04 -13.84 -2.81
CA VAL A 440 10.05 -12.78 -2.86
C VAL A 440 10.96 -12.80 -1.62
N LYS A 441 12.26 -12.88 -1.86
CA LYS A 441 13.32 -12.76 -0.85
C LYS A 441 13.60 -11.27 -0.55
N GLY A 442 12.71 -10.61 0.19
CA GLY A 442 12.83 -9.20 0.54
C GLY A 442 11.97 -8.78 1.73
N GLU A 443 12.03 -7.50 2.11
CA GLU A 443 11.23 -6.93 3.19
C GLU A 443 9.79 -6.68 2.72
N VAL A 444 8.89 -7.67 2.91
CA VAL A 444 7.48 -7.56 2.48
C VAL A 444 6.62 -6.91 3.56
N ILE A 445 6.20 -5.69 3.28
CA ILE A 445 5.45 -4.76 4.11
C ILE A 445 4.03 -4.68 3.55
N HIS A 446 2.99 -4.82 4.39
CA HIS A 446 1.61 -4.85 3.88
C HIS A 446 0.57 -4.20 4.79
N SER A 447 -0.49 -3.68 4.15
CA SER A 447 -1.79 -3.41 4.75
C SER A 447 -2.87 -3.92 3.79
N THR A 448 -3.58 -4.97 4.19
CA THR A 448 -4.63 -5.64 3.41
C THR A 448 -5.92 -4.80 3.34
N PHE A 449 -6.77 -5.06 2.33
CA PHE A 449 -8.00 -4.29 2.04
C PHE A 449 -9.06 -4.31 3.17
N ASP A 450 -8.93 -5.18 4.17
CA ASP A 450 -9.82 -5.26 5.33
C ASP A 450 -9.51 -4.20 6.41
N ARG A 451 -8.42 -3.44 6.24
CA ARG A 451 -7.98 -2.37 7.15
C ARG A 451 -8.47 -0.98 6.72
N PRO A 452 -8.51 0.01 7.63
CA PRO A 452 -8.84 1.40 7.28
C PRO A 452 -7.80 2.06 6.35
N ALA A 453 -8.22 3.08 5.60
CA ALA A 453 -7.33 3.89 4.76
C ALA A 453 -6.21 4.61 5.55
N GLU A 454 -6.41 4.84 6.84
CA GLU A 454 -5.39 5.39 7.76
C GLU A 454 -4.23 4.40 8.01
N ASP A 455 -4.50 3.09 8.10
CA ASP A 455 -3.46 2.05 8.19
C ASP A 455 -2.62 2.03 6.89
N HIS A 456 -3.28 2.11 5.74
CA HIS A 456 -2.65 2.09 4.41
C HIS A 456 -1.65 3.24 4.23
N THR A 457 -2.06 4.45 4.60
CA THR A 457 -1.24 5.66 4.49
C THR A 457 -0.10 5.66 5.53
N THR A 458 -0.38 5.25 6.77
CA THR A 458 0.63 5.11 7.84
C THR A 458 1.75 4.14 7.45
N VAL A 459 1.41 2.96 6.92
CA VAL A 459 2.39 1.95 6.45
C VAL A 459 3.25 2.51 5.32
N ALA A 460 2.63 3.13 4.31
CA ALA A 460 3.35 3.71 3.19
C ALA A 460 4.32 4.83 3.63
N GLU A 461 3.89 5.73 4.53
CA GLU A 461 4.77 6.77 5.09
C GLU A 461 5.99 6.18 5.82
N LEU A 462 5.77 5.20 6.70
CA LEU A 462 6.85 4.63 7.50
C LEU A 462 7.81 3.80 6.62
N ALA A 463 7.30 3.09 5.62
CA ALA A 463 8.10 2.38 4.62
C ALA A 463 8.97 3.33 3.77
N ILE A 464 8.44 4.45 3.27
CA ILE A 464 9.23 5.37 2.46
C ILE A 464 10.24 6.20 3.28
N GLU A 465 9.95 6.49 4.55
CA GLU A 465 10.95 7.08 5.44
C GLU A 465 12.03 6.04 5.82
N ARG A 466 11.67 4.78 6.05
CA ARG A 466 12.65 3.68 6.23
C ARG A 466 13.61 3.57 5.04
N ALA A 467 13.07 3.55 3.82
CA ALA A 467 13.88 3.54 2.60
C ALA A 467 14.86 4.73 2.54
N LYS A 468 14.41 5.95 2.87
CA LYS A 468 15.30 7.13 2.94
C LYS A 468 16.39 7.00 4.01
N ARG A 469 16.10 6.42 5.18
CA ARG A 469 17.10 6.20 6.24
C ARG A 469 18.18 5.20 5.83
N LEU A 470 17.86 4.23 4.97
CA LEU A 470 18.82 3.28 4.38
C LEU A 470 19.71 3.97 3.33
N VAL A 471 19.11 4.74 2.42
CA VAL A 471 19.84 5.46 1.36
C VAL A 471 20.78 6.55 1.92
N GLU A 472 20.42 7.18 3.04
CA GLU A 472 21.30 8.09 3.80
C GLU A 472 22.57 7.43 4.36
N MET A 473 22.69 6.09 4.30
CA MET A 473 23.90 5.34 4.65
C MET A 473 24.71 4.86 3.43
N GLY A 474 24.30 5.24 2.22
CA GLY A 474 24.95 4.80 0.98
C GLY A 474 24.40 3.50 0.38
N LEU A 475 23.29 2.96 0.90
CA LEU A 475 22.69 1.73 0.37
C LEU A 475 21.79 2.01 -0.85
N ASP A 476 21.84 1.11 -1.83
CA ASP A 476 20.81 1.02 -2.86
C ASP A 476 19.54 0.36 -2.30
N VAL A 477 18.39 0.98 -2.56
CA VAL A 477 17.09 0.51 -2.07
C VAL A 477 16.10 0.46 -3.22
N VAL A 478 15.41 -0.67 -3.40
CA VAL A 478 14.32 -0.80 -4.37
C VAL A 478 13.01 -1.03 -3.63
N VAL A 479 12.05 -0.12 -3.86
CA VAL A 479 10.69 -0.23 -3.32
C VAL A 479 9.74 -0.63 -4.45
N LEU A 480 9.16 -1.82 -4.34
CA LEU A 480 8.10 -2.31 -5.21
C LEU A 480 6.74 -1.98 -4.57
N LEU A 481 6.01 -0.99 -5.09
CA LEU A 481 4.72 -0.56 -4.54
C LEU A 481 3.56 -1.15 -5.35
N ASP A 482 2.67 -1.90 -4.67
CA ASP A 482 1.44 -2.42 -5.26
C ASP A 482 0.21 -1.95 -4.44
N SER A 483 -0.52 -0.89 -4.80
CA SER A 483 -0.37 -0.03 -5.99
C SER A 483 -0.40 1.46 -5.65
N ILE A 484 0.17 2.31 -6.51
CA ILE A 484 0.11 3.77 -6.33
C ILE A 484 -1.31 4.30 -6.49
N THR A 485 -2.13 3.64 -7.30
CA THR A 485 -3.54 3.98 -7.49
C THR A 485 -4.34 3.73 -6.22
N ARG A 486 -4.17 2.55 -5.58
CA ARG A 486 -4.78 2.25 -4.27
C ARG A 486 -4.27 3.17 -3.17
N LEU A 487 -2.97 3.48 -3.13
CA LEU A 487 -2.41 4.45 -2.18
C LEU A 487 -3.01 5.85 -2.37
N GLY A 488 -3.18 6.31 -3.61
CA GLY A 488 -3.87 7.57 -3.95
C GLY A 488 -5.34 7.58 -3.49
N ARG A 489 -6.06 6.47 -3.65
CA ARG A 489 -7.41 6.28 -3.11
C ARG A 489 -7.42 6.34 -1.58
N ALA A 490 -6.46 5.73 -0.91
CA ALA A 490 -6.35 5.76 0.55
C ALA A 490 -6.15 7.19 1.08
N TYR A 491 -5.20 7.95 0.53
CA TYR A 491 -5.02 9.37 0.89
C TYR A 491 -6.27 10.21 0.59
N ASN A 492 -7.02 9.93 -0.48
CA ASN A 492 -8.26 10.64 -0.77
C ASN A 492 -9.42 10.31 0.20
N LEU A 493 -9.33 9.21 0.94
CA LEU A 493 -10.32 8.81 1.94
C LEU A 493 -9.92 9.23 3.36
N SER A 494 -8.61 9.35 3.66
CA SER A 494 -8.10 9.77 4.98
C SER A 494 -7.79 11.27 5.10
N ALA A 495 -7.63 12.00 3.99
CA ALA A 495 -7.34 13.43 4.03
C ALA A 495 -8.57 14.25 4.45
N PRO A 496 -8.41 15.28 5.31
CA PRO A 496 -9.45 16.29 5.54
C PRO A 496 -9.81 17.00 4.23
N ALA A 497 -11.12 17.10 3.95
CA ALA A 497 -11.59 17.69 2.70
C ALA A 497 -11.17 19.17 2.54
N SER A 498 -10.51 19.51 1.44
CA SER A 498 -10.04 20.87 1.13
C SER A 498 -11.15 21.81 0.64
N GLY A 499 -12.34 21.26 0.36
CA GLY A 499 -13.43 21.96 -0.32
C GLY A 499 -13.21 22.16 -1.83
N ARG A 500 -12.11 21.65 -2.39
CA ARG A 500 -11.78 21.71 -3.82
C ARG A 500 -11.60 20.32 -4.40
N ILE A 501 -12.67 19.82 -5.01
CA ILE A 501 -12.73 18.51 -5.64
C ILE A 501 -12.47 18.66 -7.15
N LEU A 502 -11.53 17.87 -7.68
CA LEU A 502 -11.18 17.75 -9.08
C LEU A 502 -12.18 16.86 -9.82
N SER A 503 -12.01 16.70 -11.14
CA SER A 503 -12.71 15.65 -11.89
C SER A 503 -12.45 14.28 -11.27
N GLY A 504 -13.40 13.35 -11.42
CA GLY A 504 -13.29 12.00 -10.86
C GLY A 504 -13.50 11.88 -9.34
N GLY A 505 -13.74 12.98 -8.62
CA GLY A 505 -13.99 12.95 -7.17
C GLY A 505 -12.73 12.97 -6.29
N VAL A 506 -11.59 13.35 -6.87
CA VAL A 506 -10.30 13.47 -6.17
C VAL A 506 -10.19 14.84 -5.50
N ASP A 507 -9.83 14.92 -4.21
CA ASP A 507 -9.53 16.19 -3.55
C ASP A 507 -8.19 16.75 -4.05
N SER A 508 -8.16 18.06 -4.33
CA SER A 508 -6.97 18.75 -4.89
C SER A 508 -5.70 18.64 -4.04
N THR A 509 -5.81 18.33 -2.75
CA THR A 509 -4.69 18.16 -1.82
C THR A 509 -4.30 16.70 -1.60
N ALA A 510 -5.21 15.75 -1.79
CA ALA A 510 -5.01 14.33 -1.48
C ALA A 510 -3.88 13.67 -2.29
N LEU A 511 -3.59 14.15 -3.50
CA LEU A 511 -2.50 13.62 -4.32
C LEU A 511 -1.10 14.16 -3.94
N TYR A 512 -0.99 15.16 -3.06
CA TYR A 512 0.31 15.72 -2.68
C TYR A 512 1.21 14.76 -1.86
N PRO A 513 0.72 14.07 -0.80
CA PRO A 513 1.53 13.07 -0.09
C PRO A 513 2.02 11.90 -0.97
N PRO A 514 1.19 11.23 -1.81
CA PRO A 514 1.69 10.14 -2.65
C PRO A 514 2.54 10.63 -3.83
N LYS A 515 2.36 11.87 -4.33
CA LYS A 515 3.37 12.52 -5.20
C LYS A 515 4.73 12.62 -4.53
N ARG A 516 4.76 13.02 -3.25
CA ARG A 516 5.99 13.13 -2.45
C ARG A 516 6.59 11.76 -2.09
N PHE A 517 5.76 10.72 -1.99
CA PHE A 517 6.23 9.32 -1.92
C PHE A 517 6.96 8.94 -3.22
N PHE A 518 6.30 9.04 -4.38
CA PHE A 518 6.86 8.56 -5.65
C PHE A 518 8.03 9.43 -6.14
N GLY A 519 7.93 10.75 -5.98
CA GLY A 519 9.01 11.71 -6.20
C GLY A 519 10.17 11.61 -5.20
N ALA A 520 10.11 10.72 -4.20
CA ALA A 520 11.28 10.42 -3.39
C ALA A 520 12.36 9.69 -4.20
N ALA A 521 11.98 8.78 -5.11
CA ALA A 521 12.95 8.01 -5.89
C ALA A 521 13.83 8.87 -6.80
N ARG A 522 15.12 8.56 -6.77
CA ARG A 522 16.23 9.32 -7.36
C ARG A 522 17.52 8.50 -7.25
N ASN A 523 18.45 8.71 -8.16
CA ASN A 523 19.85 8.41 -7.92
C ASN A 523 20.48 9.56 -7.10
N ILE A 524 21.55 9.32 -6.36
CA ILE A 524 22.24 10.34 -5.55
C ILE A 524 23.72 10.39 -5.88
N GLU A 525 24.23 11.61 -6.02
CA GLU A 525 25.67 11.86 -6.17
C GLU A 525 26.44 11.44 -4.90
N ASN A 526 27.45 10.57 -5.05
CA ASN A 526 28.29 10.05 -3.95
C ASN A 526 27.50 9.37 -2.81
N GLY A 527 26.38 8.72 -3.13
CA GLY A 527 25.57 7.94 -2.19
C GLY A 527 24.90 6.74 -2.87
N GLY A 528 23.98 6.09 -2.16
CA GLY A 528 23.15 5.01 -2.73
C GLY A 528 21.90 5.56 -3.42
N SER A 529 21.18 4.71 -4.16
CA SER A 529 19.98 5.10 -4.90
C SER A 529 18.67 4.71 -4.20
N LEU A 530 17.60 5.48 -4.47
CA LEU A 530 16.22 5.08 -4.16
C LEU A 530 15.46 4.81 -5.45
N THR A 531 15.24 3.53 -5.76
CA THR A 531 14.37 3.10 -6.87
C THR A 531 12.96 2.87 -6.34
N ILE A 532 11.95 3.40 -7.02
CA ILE A 532 10.54 3.04 -6.77
C ILE A 532 9.93 2.57 -8.09
N LEU A 533 9.45 1.32 -8.10
CA LEU A 533 8.64 0.76 -9.17
C LEU A 533 7.24 0.55 -8.63
N ALA A 534 6.29 1.34 -9.09
CA ALA A 534 4.93 1.32 -8.58
C ALA A 534 3.95 0.85 -9.64
N THR A 535 3.04 -0.06 -9.30
CA THR A 535 1.96 -0.45 -10.20
C THR A 535 0.89 0.65 -10.24
N ALA A 536 0.33 0.91 -11.42
CA ALA A 536 -0.74 1.87 -11.63
C ALA A 536 -1.90 1.18 -12.36
N LEU A 537 -3.09 1.23 -11.76
CA LEU A 537 -4.30 0.64 -12.34
C LEU A 537 -4.93 1.59 -13.35
N VAL A 538 -5.19 1.08 -14.55
CA VAL A 538 -5.90 1.77 -15.65
C VAL A 538 -7.05 0.90 -16.17
N GLU A 539 -7.88 1.41 -17.08
CA GLU A 539 -9.05 0.69 -17.64
C GLU A 539 -10.04 0.14 -16.60
N THR A 540 -10.06 0.71 -15.39
CA THR A 540 -10.94 0.29 -14.28
C THR A 540 -12.39 0.75 -14.43
N GLY A 541 -12.66 1.66 -15.38
CA GLY A 541 -13.94 2.36 -15.51
C GLY A 541 -14.14 3.48 -14.48
N SER A 542 -13.13 3.80 -13.66
CA SER A 542 -13.21 4.85 -12.64
C SER A 542 -12.41 6.09 -13.05
N ARG A 543 -13.12 7.20 -13.29
CA ARG A 543 -12.51 8.54 -13.52
C ARG A 543 -11.55 8.98 -12.42
N MET A 544 -11.71 8.43 -11.21
CA MET A 544 -10.77 8.64 -10.10
C MET A 544 -9.39 8.06 -10.41
N ASP A 545 -9.32 6.85 -10.98
CA ASP A 545 -8.06 6.20 -11.34
C ASP A 545 -7.40 6.86 -12.56
N GLU A 546 -8.21 7.31 -13.53
CA GLU A 546 -7.74 8.06 -14.70
C GLU A 546 -7.02 9.36 -14.29
N VAL A 547 -7.63 10.15 -13.39
CA VAL A 547 -7.05 11.37 -12.85
C VAL A 547 -5.83 11.09 -11.98
N ILE A 548 -5.86 10.03 -11.17
CA ILE A 548 -4.71 9.58 -10.38
C ILE A 548 -3.54 9.16 -11.29
N PHE A 549 -3.80 8.44 -12.37
CA PHE A 549 -2.77 7.92 -13.28
C PHE A 549 -2.04 9.05 -14.03
N GLU A 550 -2.74 9.94 -14.71
CA GLU A 550 -2.11 11.03 -15.46
C GLU A 550 -1.29 11.97 -14.56
N GLU A 551 -1.73 12.17 -13.32
CA GLU A 551 -1.00 12.96 -12.32
C GLU A 551 0.31 12.29 -11.87
N PHE A 552 0.38 10.96 -11.80
CA PHE A 552 1.63 10.23 -11.52
C PHE A 552 2.53 10.06 -12.75
N LYS A 553 1.96 9.91 -13.93
CA LYS A 553 2.66 9.81 -15.21
C LYS A 553 3.61 10.98 -15.46
N GLY A 554 3.18 12.21 -15.13
CA GLY A 554 4.03 13.40 -15.17
C GLY A 554 5.23 13.38 -14.19
N THR A 555 5.19 12.54 -13.15
CA THR A 555 6.23 12.42 -12.11
C THR A 555 7.25 11.30 -12.41
N GLY A 556 6.84 10.29 -13.18
CA GLY A 556 7.65 9.13 -13.55
C GLY A 556 8.77 9.43 -14.57
N ASN A 557 9.72 8.51 -14.68
CA ASN A 557 10.75 8.52 -15.73
C ASN A 557 10.94 7.15 -16.42
N MET A 558 10.14 6.14 -16.07
CA MET A 558 9.96 4.91 -16.85
C MET A 558 8.47 4.52 -16.80
N GLU A 559 7.94 4.05 -17.92
CA GLU A 559 6.59 3.51 -18.06
C GLU A 559 6.67 2.13 -18.71
N LEU A 560 6.22 1.09 -18.00
CA LEU A 560 6.04 -0.27 -18.50
C LEU A 560 4.54 -0.56 -18.56
N LYS A 561 3.96 -0.54 -19.75
CA LYS A 561 2.52 -0.71 -19.95
C LYS A 561 2.18 -2.15 -20.30
N LEU A 562 1.14 -2.69 -19.66
CA LEU A 562 0.57 -4.00 -19.97
C LEU A 562 -0.72 -3.82 -20.77
N ASN A 563 -0.92 -4.63 -21.80
CA ASN A 563 -2.07 -4.54 -22.70
C ASN A 563 -3.04 -5.69 -22.43
N ARG A 564 -4.27 -5.32 -22.04
CA ARG A 564 -5.34 -6.28 -21.73
C ARG A 564 -5.67 -7.23 -22.88
N SER A 565 -5.67 -6.74 -24.12
CA SER A 565 -6.02 -7.56 -25.29
C SER A 565 -5.01 -8.70 -25.56
N LEU A 566 -3.77 -8.55 -25.11
CA LEU A 566 -2.74 -9.59 -25.18
C LEU A 566 -2.94 -10.62 -24.05
N ALA A 567 -3.25 -10.15 -22.83
CA ALA A 567 -3.55 -11.00 -21.69
C ALA A 567 -4.85 -11.84 -21.88
N ASP A 568 -5.91 -11.25 -22.45
CA ASP A 568 -7.16 -11.95 -22.77
C ASP A 568 -6.93 -13.04 -23.86
N LYS A 569 -5.93 -12.85 -24.74
CA LYS A 569 -5.41 -13.87 -25.70
C LYS A 569 -4.38 -14.85 -25.09
N ARG A 570 -4.09 -14.73 -23.79
CA ARG A 570 -3.08 -15.51 -23.02
C ARG A 570 -1.63 -15.32 -23.48
N LEU A 571 -1.31 -14.22 -24.14
CA LEU A 571 0.06 -13.85 -24.49
C LEU A 571 0.74 -13.18 -23.31
N PHE A 572 1.71 -13.86 -22.71
CA PHE A 572 2.46 -13.40 -21.54
C PHE A 572 3.98 -13.42 -21.79
N PRO A 573 4.74 -12.43 -21.29
CA PRO A 573 4.30 -11.20 -20.61
C PRO A 573 3.48 -10.29 -21.53
N ALA A 574 2.37 -9.74 -21.05
CA ALA A 574 1.41 -8.97 -21.85
C ALA A 574 1.85 -7.52 -22.07
N VAL A 575 3.12 -7.29 -22.44
CA VAL A 575 3.74 -5.96 -22.53
C VAL A 575 3.39 -5.26 -23.84
N ASP A 576 3.00 -4.00 -23.72
CA ASP A 576 2.82 -3.06 -24.83
C ASP A 576 4.19 -2.48 -25.21
N ILE A 577 4.80 -3.00 -26.27
CA ILE A 577 6.19 -2.68 -26.66
C ILE A 577 6.31 -1.24 -27.19
N GLU A 578 5.28 -0.73 -27.86
CA GLU A 578 5.24 0.61 -28.42
C GLU A 578 5.15 1.66 -27.31
N ALA A 579 4.19 1.48 -26.39
CA ALA A 579 3.92 2.44 -25.32
C ALA A 579 4.89 2.35 -24.12
N SER A 580 5.62 1.26 -23.95
CA SER A 580 6.59 1.12 -22.85
C SER A 580 7.93 1.77 -23.20
N SER A 581 8.50 2.56 -22.28
CA SER A 581 9.76 3.30 -22.50
C SER A 581 10.45 3.74 -21.20
N THR A 582 11.74 4.03 -21.28
CA THR A 582 12.52 4.68 -20.22
C THR A 582 13.08 6.03 -20.70
N ARG A 583 12.84 7.10 -19.94
CA ARG A 583 13.46 8.41 -20.21
C ARG A 583 14.95 8.34 -19.85
N LYS A 584 15.80 8.84 -20.75
CA LYS A 584 17.26 8.76 -20.63
C LYS A 584 17.84 7.34 -20.65
N GLU A 585 17.24 6.45 -21.46
CA GLU A 585 17.77 5.10 -21.71
C GLU A 585 19.21 5.10 -22.27
N GLU A 586 19.66 6.18 -22.94
CA GLU A 586 21.04 6.30 -23.44
C GLU A 586 22.12 6.41 -22.34
N ILE A 587 21.72 6.53 -21.07
CA ILE A 587 22.62 6.47 -19.91
C ILE A 587 22.76 5.03 -19.39
N LEU A 588 21.75 4.17 -19.60
CA LEU A 588 21.66 2.81 -19.05
C LEU A 588 22.07 1.71 -20.04
N LEU A 589 22.20 2.05 -21.32
CA LEU A 589 22.50 1.16 -22.43
C LEU A 589 23.83 1.53 -23.08
N SER A 590 24.58 0.57 -23.61
CA SER A 590 25.76 0.90 -24.42
C SER A 590 25.34 1.54 -25.75
N SER A 591 26.21 2.35 -26.38
CA SER A 591 25.90 2.96 -27.68
C SER A 591 25.64 1.92 -28.78
N GLU A 592 26.21 0.73 -28.68
CA GLU A 592 25.94 -0.37 -29.62
C GLU A 592 24.58 -1.02 -29.33
N GLU A 593 24.29 -1.32 -28.06
CA GLU A 593 23.02 -1.89 -27.60
C GLU A 593 21.84 -0.98 -27.96
N LEU A 594 21.96 0.32 -27.66
CA LEU A 594 20.97 1.36 -27.99
C LEU A 594 20.67 1.42 -29.49
N ASN A 595 21.71 1.40 -30.34
CA ASN A 595 21.53 1.43 -31.80
C ASN A 595 20.80 0.18 -32.32
N ILE A 596 21.03 -1.00 -31.73
CA ILE A 596 20.32 -2.23 -32.11
C ILE A 596 18.87 -2.20 -31.59
N ILE A 597 18.64 -1.73 -30.35
CA ILE A 597 17.30 -1.58 -29.76
C ILE A 597 16.45 -0.57 -30.55
N TRP A 598 17.02 0.54 -31.02
CA TRP A 598 16.33 1.50 -31.89
C TRP A 598 15.98 0.91 -33.26
N LYS A 599 16.85 0.09 -33.86
CA LYS A 599 16.51 -0.67 -35.09
C LYS A 599 15.36 -1.65 -34.83
N LEU A 600 15.42 -2.40 -33.73
CA LEU A 600 14.37 -3.33 -33.31
C LEU A 600 13.03 -2.61 -33.11
N ARG A 601 12.99 -1.51 -32.34
CA ARG A 601 11.78 -0.71 -32.11
C ARG A 601 11.14 -0.23 -33.42
N ARG A 602 11.93 0.22 -34.42
CA ARG A 602 11.41 0.63 -35.74
C ARG A 602 10.74 -0.52 -36.50
N VAL A 603 11.29 -1.73 -36.43
CA VAL A 603 10.68 -2.93 -37.05
C VAL A 603 9.38 -3.31 -36.33
N LEU A 604 9.36 -3.25 -35.00
CA LEU A 604 8.18 -3.63 -34.22
C LEU A 604 7.02 -2.62 -34.33
N HIS A 605 7.32 -1.33 -34.52
CA HIS A 605 6.32 -0.28 -34.78
C HIS A 605 5.62 -0.45 -36.15
N ALA A 606 6.18 -1.24 -37.08
CA ALA A 606 5.54 -1.56 -38.35
C ALA A 606 4.53 -2.73 -38.25
N LEU A 607 4.36 -3.32 -37.07
CA LEU A 607 3.49 -4.46 -36.79
C LEU A 607 2.39 -4.06 -35.79
N ASP A 608 1.30 -4.83 -35.72
CA ASP A 608 0.36 -4.68 -34.61
C ASP A 608 0.96 -5.21 -33.28
N ALA A 609 0.42 -4.77 -32.15
CA ALA A 609 0.96 -5.08 -30.83
C ALA A 609 0.97 -6.59 -30.48
N GLN A 610 0.10 -7.41 -31.08
CA GLN A 610 0.16 -8.86 -30.94
C GLN A 610 1.31 -9.43 -31.79
N GLN A 611 1.36 -9.09 -33.08
CA GLN A 611 2.42 -9.55 -33.99
C GLN A 611 3.81 -9.17 -33.50
N ALA A 612 3.97 -7.93 -33.01
CA ALA A 612 5.22 -7.44 -32.43
C ALA A 612 5.66 -8.28 -31.22
N LEU A 613 4.75 -8.54 -30.27
CA LEU A 613 5.05 -9.34 -29.08
C LEU A 613 5.33 -10.81 -29.43
N GLU A 614 4.52 -11.42 -30.30
CA GLU A 614 4.71 -12.82 -30.74
C GLU A 614 6.05 -13.01 -31.46
N LEU A 615 6.42 -12.09 -32.36
CA LEU A 615 7.71 -12.10 -33.06
C LEU A 615 8.88 -11.99 -32.07
N VAL A 616 8.84 -11.05 -31.12
CA VAL A 616 9.88 -10.91 -30.08
C VAL A 616 9.97 -12.17 -29.23
N LEU A 617 8.84 -12.73 -28.78
CA LEU A 617 8.83 -13.96 -27.99
C LEU A 617 9.36 -15.17 -28.77
N GLU A 618 9.08 -15.30 -30.06
CA GLU A 618 9.61 -16.37 -30.91
C GLU A 618 11.14 -16.28 -31.04
N LYS A 619 11.69 -15.07 -31.25
CA LYS A 619 13.14 -14.86 -31.38
C LYS A 619 13.86 -14.98 -30.03
N LEU A 620 13.28 -14.49 -28.93
CA LEU A 620 13.86 -14.65 -27.59
C LEU A 620 13.90 -16.12 -27.15
N LYS A 621 12.88 -16.92 -27.47
CA LYS A 621 12.88 -18.38 -27.23
C LYS A 621 13.96 -19.13 -28.01
N LYS A 622 14.49 -18.55 -29.09
CA LYS A 622 15.57 -19.10 -29.92
C LYS A 622 16.98 -18.65 -29.49
N THR A 623 17.10 -17.93 -28.37
CA THR A 623 18.36 -17.38 -27.85
C THR A 623 18.47 -17.58 -26.33
N LYS A 624 19.70 -17.78 -25.84
CA LYS A 624 19.99 -17.97 -24.42
C LYS A 624 20.07 -16.65 -23.65
N SER A 625 20.42 -15.54 -24.31
CA SER A 625 20.51 -14.22 -23.67
C SER A 625 20.12 -13.08 -24.61
N ASN A 626 19.86 -11.90 -24.03
CA ASN A 626 19.60 -10.67 -24.75
C ASN A 626 20.81 -10.22 -25.57
N ALA A 627 22.03 -10.47 -25.08
CA ALA A 627 23.24 -10.23 -25.85
C ALA A 627 23.30 -11.08 -27.14
N GLU A 628 22.95 -12.37 -27.06
CA GLU A 628 22.85 -13.23 -28.24
C GLU A 628 21.76 -12.77 -29.22
N PHE A 629 20.59 -12.39 -28.69
CA PHE A 629 19.47 -11.86 -29.46
C PHE A 629 19.82 -10.56 -30.21
N LEU A 630 20.47 -9.61 -29.55
CA LEU A 630 20.92 -8.36 -30.17
C LEU A 630 21.97 -8.61 -31.26
N LEU A 631 22.91 -9.54 -31.05
CA LEU A 631 23.88 -9.96 -32.08
C LEU A 631 23.21 -10.65 -33.29
N GLN A 632 22.13 -11.42 -33.08
CA GLN A 632 21.35 -11.99 -34.19
C GLN A 632 20.61 -10.89 -34.97
N ILE A 633 20.01 -9.90 -34.29
CA ILE A 633 19.39 -8.75 -34.95
C ILE A 633 20.41 -7.95 -35.74
N GLN A 634 21.59 -7.67 -35.15
CA GLN A 634 22.65 -6.91 -35.81
C GLN A 634 23.10 -7.57 -37.12
N LYS A 635 23.29 -8.90 -37.12
CA LYS A 635 23.63 -9.67 -38.34
C LYS A 635 22.52 -9.61 -39.39
N ASN A 636 21.26 -9.81 -38.98
CA ASN A 636 20.11 -9.81 -39.89
C ASN A 636 19.74 -8.40 -40.41
N ALA A 637 20.21 -7.34 -39.75
CA ALA A 637 19.98 -5.94 -40.12
C ALA A 637 21.14 -5.31 -40.92
N VAL A 638 22.09 -6.12 -41.41
CA VAL A 638 23.27 -5.70 -42.20
C VAL A 638 23.32 -6.49 -43.51
N GLY A 639 22.24 -6.38 -44.31
CA GLY A 639 22.28 -6.65 -45.74
C GLY A 639 20.93 -6.99 -46.39
N PRO A 640 20.79 -6.83 -47.72
CA PRO A 640 21.60 -5.99 -48.61
C PRO A 640 20.92 -4.63 -48.85
N ASN A 641 21.65 -3.53 -48.68
CA ASN A 641 21.29 -2.18 -49.12
C ASN A 641 22.56 -1.30 -49.05
N ASP A 642 23.53 -1.68 -49.88
CA ASP A 642 24.58 -0.80 -50.42
C ASP A 642 24.24 -0.59 -51.92
#